data_AF-A0AAU9ZRV6-F1
#
_entry.id   AF-A0AAU9ZRV6-F1
#
_cell.length_a   1.000
_cell.length_b   1.000
_cell.length_c   1.000
_cell.angle_alpha   90.00
_cell.angle_beta   90.00
_cell.angle_gamma   90.00
#
_symmetry.space_group_name_H-M   'P 1'
#
loop_
_entity.id
_entity.type
_entity.pdbx_description
1 polymer ?
#
loop_
_entity_poly.entity_id
_entity_poly.type
_entity_poly.pdbx_seq_one_letter_code
_entity_poly.pdbx_strand_id
1 'polypeptide(L)'
;MALRSWTPDKGFVSEKVTRSASVSTSLSLELCTFPSTLGSSVAAAALEQLLVVEKSLQGDYFTCNEEIKTFLKDITVAVKKLEEMRKKTIELLEIESMELSRLYFLLETVPNSINREVEECIRDARRINIFELNQLRTKIERMDNEMEFLKKRISDLKDVNEALGVEQAELAKQHAKFVLSLNQTLEEKATATIYINDTYTKINFERKEIAVQKQCLQQTHELMEQHKIEYLEKKDQLATQMKEIKQVCETRRKEAYSKKKELTRLQNKIIKMKQTVTTSTVMLSDHSLEMSRLQESLSIWERKVEDMRRVCVSLEEKLLFFQNHKEHMDNVSTFKKNGMLNKIQQMGEKLQQAQSENKDIQERLHSLMRQYKLVSKEEDKVFLQKQKIYDENQKQIALINQKENFLAQRKLDIKNMEEGYGALQDLHQATKEVYRKQIKLMSENLERELQRNVVTQWRISCVRKRHARWLFKIKANMKKIISQIELAEERRTALLEETKRREQEIDEFVKEIDQLKSELVVEEKEFVKKEKRLMQELSKYEVIFILYLRITLKYYEAQTNKEREEELVDSLPQLQIAEEAYKEKNRSLKSLHSDISAKKQEENLLSNYIFRFRKDIIRYLDNTESVKKELKHLREVESKKTKEHFEFIKNLENEIYVNDQKATLLILENKKLKEHLDYLKKQTQMYREKQQITVQDSGDLSWQLIVQHKHYGDFLAQFQITIKELVNIGEDTLQEIKTLIEKLYYRDGRIEAISAWLLGGIERLHLLMLEESPSEILHRKYLEQLENIKKNKKKVHFPSAISAKRNARRNNHRQCKYTYSHILQH
;
A
#
# COMPACT_ATOMS: atom_id res chain seq x y z
N MET A 1 -54.77 -55.71 16.78
CA MET A 1 -55.39 -54.57 17.48
C MET A 1 -55.74 -53.54 16.41
N ALA A 2 -56.94 -53.61 15.83
CA ALA A 2 -58.12 -52.82 16.22
C ALA A 2 -57.83 -51.31 16.13
N LEU A 3 -58.42 -50.55 15.21
CA LEU A 3 -59.80 -50.10 15.33
C LEU A 3 -60.45 -49.78 13.96
N ARG A 4 -61.67 -50.28 13.80
CA ARG A 4 -62.65 -49.95 12.76
C ARG A 4 -63.15 -48.51 12.92
N SER A 5 -63.43 -47.85 11.81
CA SER A 5 -64.34 -46.71 11.72
C SER A 5 -65.79 -47.20 11.65
N TRP A 6 -66.64 -46.53 12.43
CA TRP A 6 -68.10 -46.66 12.49
C TRP A 6 -68.77 -46.03 11.26
N THR A 7 -69.87 -46.65 10.84
CA THR A 7 -70.80 -46.31 9.74
C THR A 7 -71.79 -45.19 10.14
N PRO A 8 -72.63 -44.66 9.21
CA PRO A 8 -73.96 -45.25 9.10
C PRO A 8 -74.59 -45.18 7.69
N ASP A 9 -75.13 -46.29 7.19
CA ASP A 9 -76.35 -46.25 6.37
C ASP A 9 -77.24 -47.46 6.68
N LYS A 10 -78.53 -47.18 6.82
CA LYS A 10 -79.59 -48.02 7.38
C LYS A 10 -80.20 -48.94 6.32
N GLY A 11 -80.58 -50.15 6.74
CA GLY A 11 -81.59 -50.96 6.06
C GLY A 11 -81.86 -52.30 6.77
N PHE A 12 -83.05 -52.42 7.36
CA PHE A 12 -83.70 -53.62 7.96
C PHE A 12 -83.21 -54.10 9.33
N VAL A 13 -84.09 -54.01 10.34
CA VAL A 13 -84.95 -55.11 10.87
C VAL A 13 -85.66 -54.57 12.12
N SER A 14 -86.99 -54.51 12.09
CA SER A 14 -87.83 -54.26 13.28
C SER A 14 -88.15 -55.59 13.96
N GLU A 15 -87.40 -55.95 14.99
CA GLU A 15 -87.74 -57.05 15.89
C GLU A 15 -88.16 -56.44 17.24
N LYS A 16 -89.45 -56.58 17.56
CA LYS A 16 -90.04 -56.18 18.85
C LYS A 16 -89.51 -57.10 19.93
N VAL A 17 -88.66 -56.60 20.82
CA VAL A 17 -88.52 -57.12 22.19
C VAL A 17 -88.21 -55.96 23.13
N THR A 18 -89.16 -55.64 24.01
CA THR A 18 -88.87 -54.92 25.26
C THR A 18 -89.57 -55.65 26.40
N ARG A 19 -88.74 -56.23 27.27
CA ARG A 19 -89.08 -56.79 28.58
C ARG A 19 -88.47 -55.88 29.64
N SER A 20 -89.23 -55.54 30.67
CA SER A 20 -88.80 -55.38 32.07
C SER A 20 -90.08 -55.22 32.90
N ALA A 21 -90.44 -56.25 33.68
CA ALA A 21 -90.23 -56.33 35.13
C ALA A 21 -91.27 -55.48 35.89
N SER A 22 -92.43 -56.03 36.26
CA SER A 22 -92.74 -56.81 37.48
C SER A 22 -92.96 -55.96 38.72
N VAL A 23 -94.20 -55.88 39.21
CA VAL A 23 -94.53 -55.96 40.64
C VAL A 23 -95.84 -56.72 40.79
N SER A 24 -95.77 -57.81 41.53
CA SER A 24 -96.86 -58.64 42.01
C SER A 24 -97.43 -58.09 43.32
N THR A 25 -98.75 -57.98 43.43
CA THR A 25 -99.44 -58.12 44.72
C THR A 25 -100.74 -58.88 44.49
N SER A 26 -100.67 -60.19 44.71
CA SER A 26 -101.80 -61.05 45.04
C SER A 26 -102.15 -60.85 46.51
N LEU A 27 -103.41 -60.56 46.83
CA LEU A 27 -104.07 -61.14 48.00
C LEU A 27 -105.58 -60.86 47.98
N SER A 28 -106.29 -61.95 48.17
CA SER A 28 -107.72 -62.20 48.23
C SER A 28 -108.48 -61.26 49.18
N LEU A 29 -109.66 -60.82 48.75
CA LEU A 29 -110.78 -60.50 49.64
C LEU A 29 -112.07 -60.91 48.93
N GLU A 30 -112.52 -62.13 49.24
CA GLU A 30 -113.89 -62.56 49.03
C GLU A 30 -114.80 -61.61 49.81
N LEU A 31 -115.47 -60.69 49.11
CA LEU A 31 -116.57 -59.93 49.67
C LEU A 31 -117.83 -60.79 49.57
N CYS A 32 -118.14 -61.45 50.68
CA CYS A 32 -119.42 -62.07 50.95
C CYS A 32 -120.56 -61.12 50.59
N THR A 33 -121.40 -61.55 49.65
CA THR A 33 -122.73 -60.99 49.42
C THR A 33 -123.60 -61.28 50.64
N PHE A 34 -123.72 -60.31 51.55
CA PHE A 34 -124.71 -60.37 52.63
C PHE A 34 -126.12 -60.18 52.05
N PRO A 35 -127.13 -60.92 52.56
CA PRO A 35 -128.50 -60.80 52.10
C PRO A 35 -129.13 -59.49 52.60
N SER A 36 -129.68 -58.75 51.65
CA SER A 36 -130.61 -57.65 51.85
C SER A 36 -131.96 -58.18 52.34
N THR A 37 -132.09 -58.45 53.65
CA THR A 37 -133.36 -58.47 54.42
C THR A 37 -133.11 -59.06 55.82
N LEU A 38 -132.60 -58.24 56.73
CA LEU A 38 -132.70 -58.54 58.16
C LEU A 38 -133.29 -57.36 58.93
N GLY A 39 -134.51 -57.59 59.41
CA GLY A 39 -135.00 -57.00 60.66
C GLY A 39 -135.48 -55.56 60.60
N SER A 40 -136.49 -55.24 59.79
CA SER A 40 -137.44 -54.18 60.16
C SER A 40 -138.75 -54.80 60.64
N SER A 41 -139.24 -55.86 59.99
CA SER A 41 -140.47 -56.54 60.39
C SER A 41 -140.34 -57.29 61.72
N VAL A 42 -139.18 -57.90 62.03
CA VAL A 42 -138.99 -58.70 63.25
C VAL A 42 -138.83 -57.81 64.50
N ALA A 43 -138.08 -56.71 64.40
CA ALA A 43 -137.91 -55.78 65.51
C ALA A 43 -139.17 -54.93 65.75
N ALA A 44 -139.89 -54.54 64.68
CA ALA A 44 -141.20 -53.91 64.81
C ALA A 44 -142.25 -54.86 65.40
N ALA A 45 -142.29 -56.13 64.97
CA ALA A 45 -143.18 -57.16 65.53
C ALA A 45 -142.86 -57.49 66.99
N ALA A 46 -141.57 -57.52 67.37
CA ALA A 46 -141.16 -57.70 68.76
C ALA A 46 -141.55 -56.50 69.63
N LEU A 47 -141.42 -55.26 69.13
CA LEU A 47 -141.89 -54.07 69.82
C LEU A 47 -143.43 -54.02 69.94
N GLU A 48 -144.18 -54.42 68.90
CA GLU A 48 -145.64 -54.56 68.96
C GLU A 48 -146.07 -55.65 69.95
N GLN A 49 -145.42 -56.82 69.96
CA GLN A 49 -145.73 -57.89 70.92
C GLN A 49 -145.40 -57.48 72.36
N LEU A 50 -144.29 -56.78 72.60
CA LEU A 50 -143.95 -56.25 73.92
C LEU A 50 -144.96 -55.18 74.38
N LEU A 51 -145.48 -54.33 73.47
CA LEU A 51 -146.56 -53.37 73.74
C LEU A 51 -147.91 -54.03 74.02
N VAL A 52 -148.22 -55.16 73.36
CA VAL A 52 -149.43 -55.96 73.64
C VAL A 52 -149.34 -56.61 75.03
N VAL A 53 -148.17 -57.09 75.42
CA VAL A 53 -147.90 -57.63 76.78
C VAL A 53 -147.93 -56.51 77.84
N GLU A 54 -147.44 -55.32 77.54
CA GLU A 54 -147.54 -54.16 78.45
C GLU A 54 -149.00 -53.75 78.69
N LYS A 55 -149.84 -53.75 77.65
CA LYS A 55 -151.28 -53.42 77.76
C LYS A 55 -152.12 -54.49 78.46
N SER A 56 -151.78 -55.78 78.34
CA SER A 56 -152.49 -56.85 79.05
C SER A 56 -152.18 -56.87 80.56
N LEU A 57 -151.04 -56.32 80.98
CA LEU A 57 -150.62 -56.20 82.39
C LEU A 57 -151.15 -54.94 83.11
N GLN A 58 -152.08 -54.21 82.50
CA GLN A 58 -152.84 -53.10 83.12
C GLN A 58 -154.31 -53.46 83.44
N GLY A 59 -154.77 -54.69 83.16
CA GLY A 59 -156.13 -55.15 83.49
C GLY A 59 -156.22 -55.89 84.83
N ASP A 60 -157.17 -55.50 85.67
CA ASP A 60 -157.30 -55.73 87.12
C ASP A 60 -157.52 -57.18 87.65
N TYR A 61 -156.93 -58.25 87.09
CA TYR A 61 -157.16 -59.62 87.64
C TYR A 61 -155.95 -60.53 87.83
N PHE A 62 -154.71 -60.03 87.71
CA PHE A 62 -153.52 -60.82 88.03
C PHE A 62 -152.48 -60.02 88.82
N THR A 63 -152.17 -60.49 90.02
CA THR A 63 -151.04 -60.04 90.84
C THR A 63 -149.73 -60.63 90.27
N CYS A 64 -149.04 -59.89 89.41
CA CYS A 64 -147.68 -60.21 88.97
C CYS A 64 -146.66 -59.21 89.56
N ASN A 65 -145.47 -59.71 89.88
CA ASN A 65 -144.35 -58.97 90.50
C ASN A 65 -143.87 -57.77 89.67
N GLU A 66 -143.59 -56.64 90.33
CA GLU A 66 -143.06 -55.39 89.73
C GLU A 66 -141.76 -55.57 88.92
N GLU A 67 -140.91 -56.54 89.28
CA GLU A 67 -139.65 -56.80 88.58
C GLU A 67 -139.86 -57.13 87.09
N ILE A 68 -140.94 -57.81 86.74
CA ILE A 68 -141.24 -58.19 85.36
C ILE A 68 -141.60 -56.96 84.51
N LYS A 69 -142.26 -55.95 85.11
CA LYS A 69 -142.59 -54.68 84.42
C LYS A 69 -141.34 -53.85 84.14
N THR A 70 -140.41 -53.78 85.08
CA THR A 70 -139.13 -53.08 84.87
C THR A 70 -138.28 -53.77 83.80
N PHE A 71 -138.20 -55.11 83.80
CA PHE A 71 -137.48 -55.86 82.79
C PHE A 71 -138.05 -55.66 81.38
N LEU A 72 -139.38 -55.65 81.24
CA LEU A 72 -140.04 -55.39 79.96
C LEU A 72 -139.72 -54.01 79.40
N LYS A 73 -139.70 -52.97 80.24
CA LYS A 73 -139.36 -51.60 79.84
C LYS A 73 -137.90 -51.45 79.39
N ASP A 74 -136.97 -52.08 80.11
CA ASP A 74 -135.55 -52.03 79.79
C ASP A 74 -135.25 -52.72 78.46
N ILE A 75 -135.95 -53.83 78.15
CA ILE A 75 -135.84 -54.52 76.85
C ILE A 75 -136.32 -53.59 75.72
N THR A 76 -137.44 -52.89 75.88
CA THR A 76 -137.96 -51.95 74.86
C THR A 76 -136.97 -50.81 74.56
N VAL A 77 -136.34 -50.24 75.59
CA VAL A 77 -135.36 -49.15 75.42
C VAL A 77 -134.08 -49.64 74.73
N ALA A 78 -133.59 -50.83 75.10
CA ALA A 78 -132.41 -51.43 74.48
C ALA A 78 -132.62 -51.69 72.98
N VAL A 79 -133.80 -52.20 72.59
CA VAL A 79 -134.14 -52.46 71.18
C VAL A 79 -134.21 -51.16 70.38
N LYS A 80 -134.78 -50.08 70.93
CA LYS A 80 -134.79 -48.75 70.26
C LYS A 80 -133.37 -48.22 70.01
N LYS A 81 -132.49 -48.34 71.00
CA LYS A 81 -131.12 -47.82 70.91
C LYS A 81 -130.27 -48.58 69.88
N LEU A 82 -130.51 -49.88 69.73
CA LEU A 82 -129.89 -50.71 68.71
C LEU A 82 -130.29 -50.31 67.28
N GLU A 83 -131.56 -49.98 67.06
CA GLU A 83 -132.05 -49.59 65.73
C GLU A 83 -131.52 -48.22 65.28
N GLU A 84 -131.39 -47.25 66.20
CA GLU A 84 -130.77 -45.96 65.89
C GLU A 84 -129.27 -46.07 65.55
N MET A 85 -128.53 -46.93 66.27
CA MET A 85 -127.12 -47.17 65.97
C MET A 85 -126.94 -47.74 64.56
N ARG A 86 -127.77 -48.73 64.20
CA ARG A 86 -127.75 -49.32 62.86
C ARG A 86 -127.96 -48.27 61.76
N LYS A 87 -128.93 -47.36 61.94
CA LYS A 87 -129.25 -46.35 60.92
C LYS A 87 -128.09 -45.39 60.66
N LYS A 88 -127.41 -44.93 61.73
CA LYS A 88 -126.21 -44.08 61.60
C LYS A 88 -125.04 -44.78 60.90
N THR A 89 -124.85 -46.08 61.14
CA THR A 89 -123.78 -46.82 60.48
C THR A 89 -123.99 -46.95 58.97
N ILE A 90 -125.24 -47.08 58.51
CA ILE A 90 -125.55 -47.15 57.08
C ILE A 90 -125.25 -45.83 56.37
N GLU A 91 -125.66 -44.70 56.96
CA GLU A 91 -125.41 -43.37 56.36
C GLU A 91 -123.90 -43.07 56.21
N LEU A 92 -123.07 -43.47 57.18
CA LEU A 92 -121.61 -43.31 57.09
C LEU A 92 -120.99 -44.14 55.96
N LEU A 93 -121.42 -45.39 55.79
CA LEU A 93 -120.92 -46.27 54.74
C LEU A 93 -121.28 -45.76 53.33
N GLU A 94 -122.42 -45.08 53.18
CA GLU A 94 -122.86 -44.53 51.90
C GLU A 94 -122.01 -43.32 51.46
N ILE A 95 -121.62 -42.46 52.41
CA ILE A 95 -120.70 -41.34 52.16
C ILE A 95 -119.32 -41.84 51.74
N GLU A 96 -118.77 -42.82 52.48
CA GLU A 96 -117.46 -43.41 52.15
C GLU A 96 -117.47 -44.04 50.75
N SER A 97 -118.57 -44.68 50.34
CA SER A 97 -118.72 -45.24 49.00
C SER A 97 -118.73 -44.17 47.89
N MET A 98 -119.33 -43.01 48.13
CA MET A 98 -119.32 -41.89 47.16
C MET A 98 -117.93 -41.27 47.03
N GLU A 99 -117.22 -41.06 48.14
CA GLU A 99 -115.86 -40.50 48.10
C GLU A 99 -114.88 -41.45 47.41
N LEU A 100 -115.00 -42.76 47.68
CA LEU A 100 -114.21 -43.78 47.01
C LEU A 100 -114.44 -43.77 45.49
N SER A 101 -115.69 -43.61 45.05
CA SER A 101 -116.03 -43.52 43.62
C SER A 101 -115.43 -42.28 42.94
N ARG A 102 -115.40 -41.13 43.63
CA ARG A 102 -114.75 -39.90 43.12
C ARG A 102 -113.23 -40.06 43.01
N LEU A 103 -112.62 -40.76 43.96
CA LEU A 103 -111.18 -41.03 43.95
C LEU A 103 -110.79 -41.94 42.77
N TYR A 104 -111.60 -42.95 42.47
CA TYR A 104 -111.40 -43.80 41.28
C TYR A 104 -111.46 -43.00 39.97
N PHE A 105 -112.40 -42.08 39.82
CA PHE A 105 -112.49 -41.23 38.62
C PHE A 105 -111.27 -40.32 38.43
N LEU A 106 -110.74 -39.74 39.51
CA LEU A 106 -109.50 -38.93 39.45
C LEU A 106 -108.27 -39.79 39.14
N LEU A 107 -108.18 -41.00 39.70
CA LEU A 107 -107.11 -41.95 39.41
C LEU A 107 -107.12 -42.40 37.94
N GLU A 108 -108.30 -42.48 37.31
CA GLU A 108 -108.42 -42.92 35.92
C GLU A 108 -108.14 -41.80 34.89
N THR A 109 -108.46 -40.54 35.20
CA THR A 109 -108.43 -39.45 34.21
C THR A 109 -107.15 -38.60 34.20
N VAL A 110 -106.53 -38.37 35.36
CA VAL A 110 -105.35 -37.49 35.52
C VAL A 110 -104.09 -37.97 34.76
N PRO A 111 -103.75 -39.28 34.70
CA PRO A 111 -102.56 -39.72 33.98
C PRO A 111 -102.61 -39.40 32.47
N ASN A 112 -103.79 -39.43 31.86
CA ASN A 112 -103.95 -39.25 30.41
C ASN A 112 -103.77 -37.79 29.97
N SER A 113 -104.18 -36.81 30.78
CA SER A 113 -103.96 -35.39 30.47
C SER A 113 -102.49 -34.99 30.61
N ILE A 114 -101.82 -35.46 31.65
CA ILE A 114 -100.39 -35.18 31.89
C ILE A 114 -99.53 -35.78 30.78
N ASN A 115 -99.78 -37.03 30.37
CA ASN A 115 -99.03 -37.66 29.29
C ASN A 115 -99.15 -36.88 27.97
N ARG A 116 -100.34 -36.36 27.66
CA ARG A 116 -100.58 -35.59 26.44
C ARG A 116 -99.83 -34.25 26.41
N GLU A 117 -99.82 -33.52 27.53
CA GLU A 117 -99.06 -32.27 27.65
C GLU A 117 -97.55 -32.50 27.54
N VAL A 118 -97.04 -33.55 28.21
CA VAL A 118 -95.62 -33.90 28.14
C VAL A 118 -95.20 -34.29 26.72
N GLU A 119 -96.04 -35.04 25.99
CA GLU A 119 -95.77 -35.37 24.59
C GLU A 119 -95.76 -34.15 23.66
N GLU A 120 -96.60 -33.14 23.91
CA GLU A 120 -96.58 -31.87 23.17
C GLU A 120 -95.31 -31.06 23.46
N CYS A 121 -94.91 -30.91 24.73
CA CYS A 121 -93.65 -30.25 25.08
C CYS A 121 -92.42 -30.95 24.48
N ILE A 122 -92.39 -32.29 24.49
CA ILE A 122 -91.30 -33.07 23.87
C ILE A 122 -91.28 -32.85 22.35
N ARG A 123 -92.43 -32.78 21.68
CA ARG A 123 -92.49 -32.52 20.23
C ARG A 123 -91.97 -31.13 19.87
N ASP A 124 -92.33 -30.10 20.64
CA ASP A 124 -91.85 -28.74 20.39
C ASP A 124 -90.36 -28.59 20.67
N ALA A 125 -89.86 -29.18 21.76
CA ALA A 125 -88.41 -29.20 22.06
C ALA A 125 -87.62 -29.92 20.95
N ARG A 126 -88.13 -31.05 20.43
CA ARG A 126 -87.52 -31.74 19.28
C ARG A 126 -87.54 -30.89 18.02
N ARG A 127 -88.62 -30.16 17.75
CA ARG A 127 -88.74 -29.27 16.58
C ARG A 127 -87.75 -28.10 16.66
N ILE A 128 -87.60 -27.47 17.82
CA ILE A 128 -86.62 -26.40 18.05
C ILE A 128 -85.20 -26.92 17.86
N ASN A 129 -84.87 -28.07 18.45
CA ASN A 129 -83.54 -28.66 18.33
C ASN A 129 -83.20 -29.02 16.86
N ILE A 130 -84.16 -29.54 16.08
CA ILE A 130 -83.97 -29.78 14.64
C ILE A 130 -83.69 -28.47 13.89
N PHE A 131 -84.39 -27.39 14.22
CA PHE A 131 -84.17 -26.09 13.59
C PHE A 131 -82.79 -25.51 13.92
N GLU A 132 -82.38 -25.58 15.19
CA GLU A 132 -81.03 -25.15 15.63
C GLU A 132 -79.93 -26.00 14.99
N LEU A 133 -80.10 -27.33 14.92
CA LEU A 133 -79.16 -28.21 14.23
C LEU A 133 -79.03 -27.88 12.74
N ASN A 134 -80.12 -27.54 12.07
CA ASN A 134 -80.09 -27.13 10.67
C ASN A 134 -79.41 -25.76 10.48
N GLN A 135 -79.62 -24.82 11.41
CA GLN A 135 -78.87 -23.55 11.41
C GLN A 135 -77.37 -23.75 11.64
N LEU A 136 -76.98 -24.67 12.52
CA LEU A 136 -75.58 -25.01 12.74
C LEU A 136 -74.98 -25.68 11.51
N ARG A 137 -75.69 -26.63 10.88
CA ARG A 137 -75.25 -27.26 9.62
C ARG A 137 -75.02 -26.25 8.52
N THR A 138 -75.95 -25.33 8.30
CA THR A 138 -75.80 -24.28 7.27
C THR A 138 -74.71 -23.25 7.60
N LYS A 139 -74.38 -23.02 8.87
CA LYS A 139 -73.20 -22.22 9.25
C LYS A 139 -71.90 -22.99 8.99
N ILE A 140 -71.86 -24.28 9.33
CA ILE A 140 -70.70 -25.15 9.06
C ILE A 140 -70.44 -25.24 7.57
N GLU A 141 -71.45 -25.50 6.74
CA GLU A 141 -71.31 -25.54 5.27
C GLU A 141 -70.80 -24.22 4.69
N ARG A 142 -71.25 -23.06 5.22
CA ARG A 142 -70.73 -21.75 4.81
C ARG A 142 -69.25 -21.58 5.17
N MET A 143 -68.86 -21.98 6.38
CA MET A 143 -67.47 -21.94 6.83
C MET A 143 -66.58 -22.90 6.04
N ASP A 144 -67.07 -24.10 5.70
CA ASP A 144 -66.33 -25.07 4.91
C ASP A 144 -66.09 -24.56 3.48
N ASN A 145 -67.10 -23.96 2.85
CA ASN A 145 -66.96 -23.33 1.53
C ASN A 145 -65.97 -22.15 1.56
N GLU A 146 -65.98 -21.33 2.62
CA GLU A 146 -65.01 -20.26 2.80
C GLU A 146 -63.59 -20.81 3.03
N MET A 147 -63.46 -21.90 3.80
CA MET A 147 -62.19 -22.58 4.02
C MET A 147 -61.62 -23.17 2.72
N GLU A 148 -62.47 -23.78 1.88
CA GLU A 148 -62.06 -24.26 0.55
C GLU A 148 -61.64 -23.12 -0.37
N PHE A 149 -62.39 -22.01 -0.39
CA PHE A 149 -62.02 -20.82 -1.15
C PHE A 149 -60.66 -20.26 -0.71
N LEU A 150 -60.44 -20.14 0.60
CA LEU A 150 -59.17 -19.66 1.14
C LEU A 150 -58.02 -20.63 0.87
N LYS A 151 -58.23 -21.95 0.96
CA LYS A 151 -57.23 -22.96 0.58
C LYS A 151 -56.85 -22.83 -0.89
N LYS A 152 -57.83 -22.67 -1.78
CA LYS A 152 -57.59 -22.43 -3.21
C LYS A 152 -56.81 -21.15 -3.43
N ARG A 153 -57.21 -20.05 -2.77
CA ARG A 153 -56.51 -18.77 -2.85
C ARG A 153 -55.06 -18.83 -2.36
N ILE A 154 -54.79 -19.60 -1.30
CA ILE A 154 -53.44 -19.83 -0.79
C ILE A 154 -52.61 -20.60 -1.83
N SER A 155 -53.18 -21.62 -2.47
CA SER A 155 -52.51 -22.36 -3.54
C SER A 155 -52.17 -21.43 -4.71
N ASP A 156 -53.14 -20.66 -5.20
CA ASP A 156 -52.95 -19.73 -6.32
C ASP A 156 -51.86 -18.68 -6.00
N LEU A 157 -51.85 -18.14 -4.77
CA LEU A 157 -50.82 -17.18 -4.34
C LEU A 157 -49.44 -17.82 -4.25
N LYS A 158 -49.35 -19.09 -3.84
CA LYS A 158 -48.10 -19.83 -3.79
C LYS A 158 -47.54 -20.03 -5.19
N ASP A 159 -48.38 -20.44 -6.14
CA ASP A 159 -47.99 -20.64 -7.54
C ASP A 159 -47.52 -19.32 -8.18
N VAL A 160 -48.23 -18.21 -7.95
CA VAL A 160 -47.83 -16.88 -8.42
C VAL A 160 -46.50 -16.45 -7.79
N ASN A 161 -46.28 -16.70 -6.50
CA ASN A 161 -45.04 -16.33 -5.82
C ASN A 161 -43.85 -17.17 -6.30
N GLU A 162 -44.05 -18.46 -6.58
CA GLU A 162 -43.02 -19.31 -7.20
C GLU A 162 -42.64 -18.79 -8.60
N ALA A 163 -43.63 -18.44 -9.43
CA ALA A 163 -43.38 -17.85 -10.75
C ALA A 163 -42.62 -16.52 -10.68
N LEU A 164 -43.03 -15.60 -9.80
CA LEU A 164 -42.33 -14.32 -9.58
C LEU A 164 -40.92 -14.52 -9.03
N GLY A 165 -40.70 -15.54 -8.20
CA GLY A 165 -39.35 -15.90 -7.72
C GLY A 165 -38.43 -16.34 -8.86
N VAL A 166 -38.95 -17.09 -9.83
CA VAL A 166 -38.20 -17.47 -11.05
C VAL A 166 -37.88 -16.23 -11.88
N GLU A 167 -38.86 -15.36 -12.14
CA GLU A 167 -38.61 -14.11 -12.90
C GLU A 167 -37.61 -13.19 -12.19
N GLN A 168 -37.67 -13.09 -10.86
CA GLN A 168 -36.71 -12.30 -10.08
C GLN A 168 -35.30 -12.88 -10.16
N ALA A 169 -35.15 -14.20 -10.12
CA ALA A 169 -33.85 -14.87 -10.28
C ALA A 169 -33.27 -14.70 -11.69
N GLU A 170 -34.12 -14.76 -12.73
CA GLU A 170 -33.71 -14.49 -14.11
C GLU A 170 -33.30 -13.03 -14.31
N LEU A 171 -34.08 -12.09 -13.77
CA LEU A 171 -33.76 -10.66 -13.82
C LEU A 171 -32.45 -10.35 -13.08
N ALA A 172 -32.22 -10.97 -11.93
CA ALA A 172 -30.96 -10.85 -11.20
C ALA A 172 -29.78 -11.39 -12.01
N LYS A 173 -29.95 -12.52 -12.71
CA LYS A 173 -28.94 -13.10 -13.60
C LYS A 173 -28.66 -12.20 -14.81
N GLN A 174 -29.70 -11.59 -15.40
CA GLN A 174 -29.54 -10.62 -16.50
C GLN A 174 -28.83 -9.36 -16.01
N HIS A 175 -29.23 -8.81 -14.88
CA HIS A 175 -28.58 -7.64 -14.27
C HIS A 175 -27.10 -7.93 -13.96
N ALA A 176 -26.77 -9.10 -13.40
CA ALA A 176 -25.38 -9.50 -13.17
C ALA A 176 -24.58 -9.58 -14.48
N LYS A 177 -25.17 -10.12 -15.55
CA LYS A 177 -24.54 -10.12 -16.89
C LYS A 177 -24.32 -8.71 -17.42
N PHE A 178 -25.31 -7.82 -17.29
CA PHE A 178 -25.17 -6.43 -17.71
C PHE A 178 -24.08 -5.71 -16.94
N VAL A 179 -24.02 -5.86 -15.61
CA VAL A 179 -22.95 -5.30 -14.78
C VAL A 179 -21.58 -5.84 -15.18
N LEU A 180 -21.46 -7.15 -15.44
CA LEU A 180 -20.20 -7.72 -15.93
C LEU A 180 -19.79 -7.16 -17.29
N SER A 181 -20.72 -7.06 -18.25
CA SER A 181 -20.44 -6.46 -19.56
C SER A 181 -20.07 -4.97 -19.44
N LEU A 182 -20.75 -4.22 -18.57
CA LEU A 182 -20.45 -2.82 -18.34
C LEU A 182 -19.04 -2.66 -17.74
N ASN A 183 -18.71 -3.46 -16.73
CA ASN A 183 -17.37 -3.45 -16.12
C ASN A 183 -16.28 -3.80 -17.14
N GLN A 184 -16.50 -4.80 -18.00
CA GLN A 184 -15.58 -5.11 -19.09
C GLN A 184 -15.42 -3.92 -20.05
N THR A 185 -16.51 -3.30 -20.49
CA THR A 185 -16.42 -2.13 -21.39
C THR A 185 -15.76 -0.91 -20.71
N LEU A 186 -15.91 -0.75 -19.40
CA LEU A 186 -15.23 0.30 -18.63
C LEU A 186 -13.74 0.00 -18.48
N GLU A 187 -13.35 -1.26 -18.28
CA GLU A 187 -11.96 -1.70 -18.24
C GLU A 187 -11.29 -1.51 -19.62
N GLU A 188 -11.96 -1.90 -20.70
CA GLU A 188 -11.51 -1.64 -22.08
C GLU A 188 -11.37 -0.15 -22.37
N LYS A 189 -12.33 0.69 -21.91
CA LYS A 189 -12.21 2.15 -22.03
C LYS A 189 -11.04 2.71 -21.22
N ALA A 190 -10.82 2.21 -19.99
CA ALA A 190 -9.73 2.65 -19.15
C ALA A 190 -8.37 2.27 -19.74
N THR A 191 -8.22 1.03 -20.20
CA THR A 191 -6.99 0.56 -20.88
C THR A 191 -6.75 1.30 -22.19
N ALA A 192 -7.78 1.55 -23.00
CA ALA A 192 -7.67 2.38 -24.19
C ALA A 192 -7.26 3.82 -23.85
N THR A 193 -7.81 4.41 -22.79
CA THR A 193 -7.45 5.77 -22.34
C THR A 193 -6.00 5.83 -21.86
N ILE A 194 -5.54 4.83 -21.11
CA ILE A 194 -4.14 4.69 -20.69
C ILE A 194 -3.25 4.59 -21.92
N TYR A 195 -3.58 3.70 -22.88
CA TYR A 195 -2.82 3.54 -24.11
C TYR A 195 -2.76 4.83 -24.95
N ILE A 196 -3.88 5.56 -25.07
CA ILE A 196 -3.95 6.86 -25.75
C ILE A 196 -3.07 7.90 -25.03
N ASN A 197 -3.08 7.94 -23.70
CA ASN A 197 -2.24 8.86 -22.93
C ASN A 197 -0.75 8.50 -23.04
N ASP A 198 -0.40 7.21 -22.96
CA ASP A 198 0.97 6.73 -23.13
C ASP A 198 1.49 7.02 -24.54
N THR A 199 0.67 6.81 -25.57
CA THR A 199 1.03 7.18 -26.95
C THR A 199 1.13 8.69 -27.13
N TYR A 200 0.23 9.48 -26.55
CA TYR A 200 0.29 10.94 -26.59
C TYR A 200 1.54 11.50 -25.89
N THR A 201 1.90 10.95 -24.72
CA THR A 201 3.13 11.35 -24.01
C THR A 201 4.38 10.96 -24.79
N LYS A 202 4.39 9.78 -25.43
CA LYS A 202 5.47 9.34 -26.31
C LYS A 202 5.62 10.26 -27.53
N ILE A 203 4.53 10.60 -28.21
CA ILE A 203 4.52 11.56 -29.32
C ILE A 203 5.05 12.93 -28.88
N ASN A 204 4.65 13.41 -27.70
CA ASN A 204 5.15 14.68 -27.18
C ASN A 204 6.64 14.63 -26.82
N PHE A 205 7.15 13.50 -26.33
CA PHE A 205 8.57 13.30 -26.10
C PHE A 205 9.35 13.31 -27.42
N GLU A 206 8.90 12.54 -28.42
CA GLU A 206 9.49 12.50 -29.76
C GLU A 206 9.45 13.89 -30.43
N ARG A 207 8.36 14.66 -30.28
CA ARG A 207 8.28 16.05 -30.77
C ARG A 207 9.32 16.96 -30.12
N LYS A 208 9.54 16.84 -28.80
CA LYS A 208 10.58 17.61 -28.09
C LYS A 208 11.97 17.19 -28.56
N GLU A 209 12.21 15.89 -28.75
CA GLU A 209 13.48 15.39 -29.27
C GLU A 209 13.76 15.88 -30.69
N ILE A 210 12.75 15.86 -31.58
CA ILE A 210 12.85 16.44 -32.92
C ILE A 210 13.13 17.95 -32.86
N ALA A 211 12.52 18.68 -31.93
CA ALA A 211 12.78 20.11 -31.76
C ALA A 211 14.25 20.37 -31.36
N VAL A 212 14.78 19.58 -30.43
CA VAL A 212 16.20 19.64 -30.04
C VAL A 212 17.11 19.26 -31.20
N GLN A 213 16.81 18.20 -31.94
CA GLN A 213 17.57 17.78 -33.12
C GLN A 213 17.57 18.86 -34.22
N LYS A 214 16.43 19.53 -34.46
CA LYS A 214 16.35 20.66 -35.39
C LYS A 214 17.22 21.83 -34.95
N GLN A 215 17.23 22.15 -33.66
CA GLN A 215 18.09 23.21 -33.12
C GLN A 215 19.57 22.84 -33.26
N CYS A 216 19.95 21.59 -32.96
CA CYS A 216 21.31 21.11 -33.21
C CYS A 216 21.67 21.21 -34.69
N LEU A 217 20.82 20.77 -35.61
CA LEU A 217 21.05 20.88 -37.05
C LEU A 217 21.23 22.33 -37.52
N GLN A 218 20.45 23.28 -36.98
CA GLN A 218 20.62 24.70 -37.26
C GLN A 218 21.99 25.19 -36.80
N GLN A 219 22.41 24.86 -35.57
CA GLN A 219 23.74 25.21 -35.06
C GLN A 219 24.86 24.60 -35.91
N THR A 220 24.74 23.34 -36.32
CA THR A 220 25.73 22.70 -37.21
C THR A 220 25.77 23.36 -38.59
N HIS A 221 24.62 23.78 -39.12
CA HIS A 221 24.53 24.51 -40.38
C HIS A 221 25.19 25.89 -40.27
N GLU A 222 24.93 26.63 -39.19
CA GLU A 222 25.56 27.93 -38.92
C GLU A 222 27.09 27.80 -38.81
N LEU A 223 27.58 26.78 -38.08
CA LEU A 223 29.01 26.48 -37.99
C LEU A 223 29.61 26.08 -39.34
N MET A 224 28.91 25.27 -40.15
CA MET A 224 29.36 24.95 -41.50
C MET A 224 29.45 26.20 -42.38
N GLU A 225 28.49 27.11 -42.27
CA GLU A 225 28.49 28.34 -43.06
C GLU A 225 29.61 29.29 -42.62
N GLN A 226 29.88 29.39 -41.31
CA GLN A 226 31.06 30.09 -40.78
C GLN A 226 32.36 29.48 -41.31
N HIS A 227 32.50 28.16 -41.26
CA HIS A 227 33.67 27.47 -41.82
C HIS A 227 33.82 27.66 -43.34
N LYS A 228 32.72 27.73 -44.10
CA LYS A 228 32.78 28.06 -45.54
C LYS A 228 33.29 29.48 -45.75
N ILE A 229 32.82 30.45 -44.97
CA ILE A 229 33.28 31.85 -45.05
C ILE A 229 34.78 31.93 -44.71
N GLU A 230 35.20 31.34 -43.59
CA GLU A 230 36.62 31.28 -43.20
C GLU A 230 37.49 30.59 -44.25
N TYR A 231 36.98 29.51 -44.87
CA TYR A 231 37.69 28.81 -45.94
C TYR A 231 37.82 29.67 -47.19
N LEU A 232 36.77 30.41 -47.57
CA LEU A 232 36.81 31.35 -48.69
C LEU A 232 37.82 32.47 -48.43
N GLU A 233 37.83 33.06 -47.23
CA GLU A 233 38.80 34.07 -46.84
C GLU A 233 40.25 33.54 -46.89
N LYS A 234 40.49 32.35 -46.33
CA LYS A 234 41.81 31.69 -46.43
C LYS A 234 42.21 31.38 -47.86
N LYS A 235 41.26 30.94 -48.70
CA LYS A 235 41.51 30.69 -50.13
C LYS A 235 41.88 31.99 -50.85
N ASP A 236 41.22 33.10 -50.54
CA ASP A 236 41.51 34.41 -51.13
C ASP A 236 42.87 34.97 -50.64
N GLN A 237 43.20 34.79 -49.37
CA GLN A 237 44.53 35.08 -48.82
C GLN A 237 45.63 34.24 -49.49
N LEU A 238 45.40 32.94 -49.70
CA LEU A 238 46.35 32.09 -50.42
C LEU A 238 46.43 32.48 -51.89
N ALA A 239 45.33 32.86 -52.53
CA ALA A 239 45.34 33.32 -53.92
C ALA A 239 46.10 34.63 -54.10
N THR A 240 46.01 35.56 -53.14
CA THR A 240 46.79 36.81 -53.12
C THR A 240 48.27 36.52 -52.90
N GLN A 241 48.64 35.70 -51.91
CA GLN A 241 50.02 35.26 -51.71
C GLN A 241 50.59 34.53 -52.93
N MET A 242 49.79 33.69 -53.60
CA MET A 242 50.22 32.98 -54.80
C MET A 242 50.40 33.94 -55.98
N LYS A 243 49.60 35.01 -56.09
CA LYS A 243 49.81 36.09 -57.07
C LYS A 243 51.09 36.87 -56.77
N GLU A 244 51.34 37.22 -55.51
CA GLU A 244 52.57 37.89 -55.07
C GLU A 244 53.81 37.03 -55.35
N ILE A 245 53.79 35.75 -54.96
CA ILE A 245 54.88 34.81 -55.25
C ILE A 245 55.07 34.65 -56.76
N LYS A 246 53.99 34.57 -57.56
CA LYS A 246 54.10 34.55 -59.03
C LYS A 246 54.77 35.82 -59.57
N GLN A 247 54.38 37.00 -59.08
CA GLN A 247 55.03 38.27 -59.46
C GLN A 247 56.51 38.28 -59.08
N VAL A 248 56.87 37.84 -57.87
CA VAL A 248 58.27 37.71 -57.43
C VAL A 248 59.03 36.68 -58.27
N CYS A 249 58.39 35.59 -58.65
CA CYS A 249 58.99 34.59 -59.54
C CYS A 249 59.18 35.14 -60.95
N GLU A 250 58.25 35.94 -61.46
CA GLU A 250 58.35 36.59 -62.76
C GLU A 250 59.44 37.67 -62.78
N THR A 251 59.58 38.48 -61.73
CA THR A 251 60.68 39.45 -61.59
C THR A 251 62.01 38.73 -61.49
N ARG A 252 62.12 37.70 -60.63
CA ARG A 252 63.32 36.84 -60.56
C ARG A 252 63.60 36.12 -61.87
N ARG A 253 62.58 35.71 -62.64
CA ARG A 253 62.78 35.13 -63.98
C ARG A 253 63.30 36.17 -64.97
N LYS A 254 62.81 37.41 -64.94
CA LYS A 254 63.32 38.52 -65.77
C LYS A 254 64.79 38.83 -65.42
N GLU A 255 65.13 38.89 -64.14
CA GLU A 255 66.51 39.06 -63.64
C GLU A 255 67.40 37.85 -63.95
N ALA A 256 66.88 36.62 -63.81
CA ALA A 256 67.60 35.42 -64.19
C ALA A 256 67.78 35.35 -65.70
N TYR A 257 66.84 35.86 -66.50
CA TYR A 257 66.96 35.96 -67.95
C TYR A 257 68.02 36.99 -68.35
N SER A 258 68.08 38.15 -67.69
CA SER A 258 69.15 39.13 -67.93
C SER A 258 70.52 38.55 -67.54
N LYS A 259 70.65 37.93 -66.36
CA LYS A 259 71.86 37.22 -65.93
C LYS A 259 72.19 36.03 -66.83
N LYS A 260 71.20 35.28 -67.31
CA LYS A 260 71.40 34.18 -68.27
C LYS A 260 71.84 34.70 -69.62
N LYS A 261 71.39 35.89 -70.06
CA LYS A 261 71.87 36.54 -71.29
C LYS A 261 73.33 36.96 -71.17
N GLU A 262 73.75 37.43 -69.99
CA GLU A 262 75.17 37.67 -69.69
C GLU A 262 75.95 36.35 -69.60
N LEU A 263 75.38 35.33 -68.96
CA LEU A 263 76.00 34.04 -68.78
C LEU A 263 76.11 33.30 -70.12
N THR A 264 75.13 33.34 -71.03
CA THR A 264 75.26 32.78 -72.38
C THR A 264 76.24 33.56 -73.23
N ARG A 265 76.41 34.87 -73.01
CA ARG A 265 77.52 35.62 -73.63
C ARG A 265 78.88 35.09 -73.17
N LEU A 266 79.03 34.70 -71.89
CA LEU A 266 80.25 34.07 -71.35
C LEU A 266 80.37 32.59 -71.73
N GLN A 267 79.26 31.86 -71.75
CA GLN A 267 79.19 30.44 -72.04
C GLN A 267 79.37 30.17 -73.53
N ASN A 268 78.97 31.07 -74.43
CA ASN A 268 79.34 31.02 -75.85
C ASN A 268 80.84 31.21 -76.06
N LYS A 269 81.54 31.98 -75.20
CA LYS A 269 83.01 31.98 -75.19
C LYS A 269 83.57 30.62 -74.75
N ILE A 270 82.95 29.96 -73.77
CA ILE A 270 83.37 28.62 -73.27
C ILE A 270 82.99 27.48 -74.22
N ILE A 271 81.85 27.54 -74.90
CA ILE A 271 81.36 26.53 -75.84
C ILE A 271 82.20 26.57 -77.12
N LYS A 272 82.64 27.76 -77.57
CA LYS A 272 83.70 27.86 -78.59
C LYS A 272 85.01 27.17 -78.16
N MET A 273 85.28 27.07 -76.86
CA MET A 273 86.43 26.32 -76.32
C MET A 273 86.14 24.83 -76.04
N LYS A 274 84.89 24.42 -75.83
CA LYS A 274 84.47 23.03 -75.50
C LYS A 274 83.97 22.20 -76.69
N GLN A 275 83.47 22.82 -77.76
CA GLN A 275 83.13 22.12 -79.00
C GLN A 275 84.36 21.54 -79.70
N THR A 276 85.55 22.06 -79.38
CA THR A 276 86.84 21.46 -79.71
C THR A 276 87.13 20.16 -78.93
N VAL A 277 86.45 19.91 -77.81
CA VAL A 277 86.75 18.80 -76.88
C VAL A 277 85.74 17.66 -76.94
N THR A 278 84.45 17.94 -77.19
CA THR A 278 83.37 16.97 -76.93
C THR A 278 82.97 16.12 -78.15
N THR A 279 83.41 16.48 -79.35
CA THR A 279 83.34 15.58 -80.51
C THR A 279 84.21 14.33 -80.35
N SER A 280 85.11 14.29 -79.34
CA SER A 280 85.94 13.12 -79.02
C SER A 280 85.27 12.06 -78.11
N THR A 281 84.04 12.27 -77.63
CA THR A 281 83.29 11.36 -76.73
C THR A 281 81.87 11.08 -77.27
N VAL A 282 81.69 10.79 -78.56
CA VAL A 282 81.85 9.41 -79.01
C VAL A 282 81.23 8.44 -78.00
N MET A 283 80.22 7.74 -78.51
CA MET A 283 80.26 6.29 -78.47
C MET A 283 80.43 5.67 -77.08
N LEU A 284 79.47 6.03 -76.21
CA LEU A 284 79.00 5.19 -75.11
C LEU A 284 77.45 5.25 -75.11
N SER A 285 76.73 4.69 -76.06
CA SER A 285 76.49 3.25 -76.19
C SER A 285 75.90 2.61 -74.91
N ASP A 286 75.16 1.54 -75.15
CA ASP A 286 75.19 0.35 -74.29
C ASP A 286 74.26 0.19 -73.09
N HIS A 287 73.35 1.12 -72.78
CA HIS A 287 72.31 0.83 -71.78
C HIS A 287 70.87 0.91 -72.31
N SER A 288 70.74 0.74 -73.62
CA SER A 288 69.74 -0.21 -74.12
C SER A 288 69.66 -1.46 -73.24
N LEU A 289 68.60 -2.23 -73.48
CA LEU A 289 68.55 -3.67 -73.23
C LEU A 289 68.12 -4.17 -71.84
N GLU A 290 68.26 -3.41 -70.74
CA GLU A 290 68.00 -4.01 -69.41
C GLU A 290 66.51 -3.97 -68.95
N MET A 291 65.73 -2.96 -69.34
CA MET A 291 64.33 -2.83 -68.85
C MET A 291 63.31 -3.78 -69.52
N SER A 292 63.63 -4.35 -70.69
CA SER A 292 62.70 -5.21 -71.43
C SER A 292 62.50 -6.60 -70.81
N ARG A 293 63.23 -6.98 -69.75
CA ARG A 293 63.17 -8.31 -69.12
C ARG A 293 62.20 -8.46 -67.94
N LEU A 294 61.60 -7.39 -67.42
CA LEU A 294 60.80 -7.44 -66.17
C LEU A 294 59.26 -7.47 -66.37
N GLN A 295 58.74 -7.34 -67.59
CA GLN A 295 57.29 -7.18 -67.84
C GLN A 295 56.51 -8.48 -68.13
N GLU A 296 57.18 -9.62 -68.34
CA GLU A 296 56.55 -10.86 -68.82
C GLU A 296 55.97 -11.77 -67.70
N SER A 297 56.32 -11.54 -66.43
CA SER A 297 55.91 -12.39 -65.30
C SER A 297 54.50 -12.16 -64.75
N LEU A 298 53.79 -11.12 -65.21
CA LEU A 298 52.48 -10.71 -64.68
C LEU A 298 51.25 -11.39 -65.32
N SER A 299 51.37 -12.03 -66.49
CA SER A 299 50.21 -12.54 -67.25
C SER A 299 49.67 -13.93 -66.83
N ILE A 300 50.36 -14.64 -65.92
CA ILE A 300 50.05 -16.05 -65.62
C ILE A 300 48.96 -16.20 -64.52
N TRP A 301 48.72 -15.17 -63.70
CA TRP A 301 47.78 -15.27 -62.56
C TRP A 301 46.30 -15.06 -62.91
N GLU A 302 45.97 -14.46 -64.06
CA GLU A 302 44.57 -14.18 -64.45
C GLU A 302 43.79 -15.43 -64.88
N ARG A 303 44.45 -16.52 -65.29
CA ARG A 303 43.77 -17.68 -65.89
C ARG A 303 43.16 -18.67 -64.88
N LYS A 304 43.41 -18.54 -63.57
CA LYS A 304 42.96 -19.51 -62.54
C LYS A 304 41.62 -19.19 -61.87
N VAL A 305 41.01 -18.03 -62.12
CA VAL A 305 39.80 -17.55 -61.42
C VAL A 305 38.50 -17.90 -62.15
N GLU A 306 38.52 -18.19 -63.46
CA GLU A 306 37.30 -18.36 -64.27
C GLU A 306 36.64 -19.76 -64.17
N ASP A 307 37.37 -20.82 -63.80
CA ASP A 307 36.84 -22.19 -63.83
C ASP A 307 35.91 -22.58 -62.67
N MET A 308 35.85 -21.80 -61.59
CA MET A 308 35.01 -22.09 -60.42
C MET A 308 33.52 -21.71 -60.61
N ARG A 309 33.17 -20.96 -61.67
CA ARG A 309 31.83 -20.36 -61.86
C ARG A 309 30.80 -21.29 -62.52
N ARG A 310 31.21 -22.42 -63.11
CA ARG A 310 30.35 -23.29 -63.95
C ARG A 310 29.56 -24.40 -63.23
N VAL A 311 29.79 -24.67 -61.94
CA VAL A 311 29.24 -25.86 -61.25
C VAL A 311 27.87 -25.63 -60.55
N CYS A 312 27.41 -24.39 -60.39
CA CYS A 312 26.19 -24.09 -59.60
C CYS A 312 24.84 -24.06 -60.36
N VAL A 313 24.79 -24.37 -61.67
CA VAL A 313 23.56 -24.27 -62.49
C VAL A 313 22.79 -25.60 -62.63
N SER A 314 23.33 -26.75 -62.25
CA SER A 314 22.73 -28.08 -62.51
C SER A 314 21.75 -28.61 -61.44
N LEU A 315 21.37 -27.80 -60.44
CA LEU A 315 20.51 -28.23 -59.32
C LEU A 315 19.04 -27.75 -59.41
N GLU A 316 18.69 -26.87 -60.35
CA GLU A 316 17.31 -26.34 -60.50
C GLU A 316 16.34 -27.21 -61.33
N GLU A 317 16.81 -28.23 -62.06
CA GLU A 317 15.98 -29.00 -63.02
C GLU A 317 15.17 -30.19 -62.44
N LYS A 318 15.24 -30.50 -61.13
CA LYS A 318 14.55 -31.68 -60.54
C LYS A 318 13.17 -31.42 -59.91
N LEU A 319 12.69 -30.18 -59.88
CA LEU A 319 11.42 -29.81 -59.20
C LEU A 319 10.14 -29.93 -60.07
N LEU A 320 10.26 -30.19 -61.37
CA LEU A 320 9.13 -30.18 -62.33
C LEU A 320 8.45 -31.55 -62.61
N PHE A 321 8.87 -32.63 -61.93
CA PHE A 321 8.41 -34.00 -62.24
C PHE A 321 7.13 -34.45 -61.49
N PHE A 322 6.79 -33.89 -60.32
CA PHE A 322 5.70 -34.44 -59.48
C PHE A 322 4.31 -33.83 -59.67
N GLN A 323 4.14 -32.90 -60.63
CA GLN A 323 2.88 -32.17 -60.79
C GLN A 323 1.84 -32.85 -61.73
N ASN A 324 2.19 -33.96 -62.42
CA ASN A 324 1.40 -34.52 -63.53
C ASN A 324 0.76 -35.94 -63.33
N HIS A 325 0.45 -36.41 -62.11
CA HIS A 325 -0.05 -37.80 -61.90
C HIS A 325 -1.42 -37.96 -61.19
N LYS A 326 -2.28 -36.93 -61.13
CA LYS A 326 -3.53 -36.97 -60.34
C LYS A 326 -4.85 -37.09 -61.13
N GLU A 327 -4.86 -37.20 -62.47
CA GLU A 327 -6.09 -36.94 -63.27
C GLU A 327 -6.64 -38.12 -64.13
N HIS A 328 -6.56 -39.41 -63.74
CA HIS A 328 -7.03 -40.52 -64.63
C HIS A 328 -7.65 -41.82 -64.02
N MET A 329 -8.50 -41.87 -62.97
CA MET A 329 -8.97 -43.22 -62.49
C MET A 329 -10.45 -43.57 -62.17
N ASP A 330 -11.49 -42.72 -62.18
CA ASP A 330 -12.81 -43.14 -61.61
C ASP A 330 -14.05 -43.09 -62.53
N ASN A 331 -14.04 -43.74 -63.71
CA ASN A 331 -15.16 -43.69 -64.68
C ASN A 331 -15.78 -45.03 -65.17
N VAL A 332 -15.80 -46.15 -64.42
CA VAL A 332 -16.43 -47.41 -64.92
C VAL A 332 -17.21 -48.21 -63.86
N SER A 333 -18.54 -48.40 -64.03
CA SER A 333 -19.27 -49.70 -63.91
C SER A 333 -20.68 -49.67 -63.27
N THR A 334 -21.69 -49.51 -64.12
CA THR A 334 -23.14 -49.74 -63.90
C THR A 334 -23.58 -51.04 -64.59
N PHE A 335 -23.97 -52.13 -63.89
CA PHE A 335 -24.56 -53.35 -64.56
C PHE A 335 -25.56 -54.28 -63.80
N LYS A 336 -25.89 -54.18 -62.49
CA LYS A 336 -26.74 -55.22 -61.82
C LYS A 336 -28.15 -54.77 -61.36
N LYS A 337 -29.14 -54.68 -62.27
CA LYS A 337 -30.55 -54.28 -61.93
C LYS A 337 -31.72 -55.22 -62.32
N ASN A 338 -31.58 -56.36 -63.04
CA ASN A 338 -32.78 -57.10 -63.57
C ASN A 338 -32.93 -58.59 -63.15
N GLY A 339 -33.78 -58.97 -62.17
CA GLY A 339 -33.98 -60.41 -61.88
C GLY A 339 -35.16 -60.92 -61.02
N MET A 340 -36.12 -60.10 -60.59
CA MET A 340 -37.12 -60.50 -59.57
C MET A 340 -38.52 -60.96 -60.07
N LEU A 341 -38.78 -61.23 -61.35
CA LEU A 341 -40.18 -61.21 -61.85
C LEU A 341 -40.96 -62.54 -62.08
N ASN A 342 -40.46 -63.76 -61.77
CA ASN A 342 -41.07 -64.99 -62.37
C ASN A 342 -41.56 -66.15 -61.44
N LYS A 343 -42.09 -65.92 -60.22
CA LYS A 343 -42.47 -67.05 -59.32
C LYS A 343 -43.90 -67.08 -58.73
N ILE A 344 -44.85 -66.30 -59.22
CA ILE A 344 -46.20 -66.12 -58.61
C ILE A 344 -47.33 -67.07 -59.13
N GLN A 345 -47.12 -67.96 -60.11
CA GLN A 345 -48.24 -68.55 -60.89
C GLN A 345 -48.84 -69.92 -60.45
N GLN A 346 -48.51 -70.59 -59.33
CA GLN A 346 -48.87 -72.04 -59.13
C GLN A 346 -49.90 -72.46 -58.03
N MET A 347 -50.56 -71.57 -57.27
CA MET A 347 -51.31 -71.97 -56.04
C MET A 347 -52.86 -72.21 -56.14
N GLY A 348 -53.48 -72.24 -57.33
CA GLY A 348 -54.94 -72.09 -57.47
C GLY A 348 -55.90 -73.31 -57.39
N GLU A 349 -55.46 -74.57 -57.54
CA GLU A 349 -56.38 -75.64 -58.01
C GLU A 349 -57.01 -76.60 -56.95
N LYS A 350 -56.79 -76.45 -55.63
CA LYS A 350 -57.17 -77.50 -54.63
C LYS A 350 -58.55 -77.39 -53.93
N LEU A 351 -59.48 -76.53 -54.33
CA LEU A 351 -60.63 -76.14 -53.47
C LEU A 351 -61.98 -76.89 -53.68
N GLN A 352 -62.22 -77.69 -54.73
CA GLN A 352 -63.61 -78.07 -55.12
C GLN A 352 -64.20 -79.41 -54.60
N GLN A 353 -63.46 -80.27 -53.90
CA GLN A 353 -63.93 -81.66 -53.63
C GLN A 353 -64.77 -81.86 -52.35
N ALA A 354 -64.88 -80.86 -51.47
CA ALA A 354 -65.40 -81.04 -50.10
C ALA A 354 -66.93 -80.86 -49.91
N GLN A 355 -67.74 -80.65 -50.97
CA GLN A 355 -69.12 -80.18 -50.81
C GLN A 355 -70.23 -81.26 -50.74
N SER A 356 -69.99 -82.53 -51.07
CA SER A 356 -71.09 -83.51 -51.26
C SER A 356 -71.52 -84.32 -50.02
N GLU A 357 -70.71 -84.45 -48.97
CA GLU A 357 -71.01 -85.33 -47.82
C GLU A 357 -71.98 -84.72 -46.78
N ASN A 358 -72.45 -83.49 -47.01
CA ASN A 358 -73.09 -82.66 -45.99
C ASN A 358 -74.63 -82.80 -45.87
N LYS A 359 -75.29 -83.65 -46.67
CA LYS A 359 -76.78 -83.66 -46.76
C LYS A 359 -77.48 -84.64 -45.82
N ASP A 360 -76.97 -85.86 -45.63
CA ASP A 360 -77.69 -86.92 -44.90
C ASP A 360 -77.65 -86.77 -43.36
N ILE A 361 -76.76 -85.92 -42.84
CA ILE A 361 -76.66 -85.61 -41.41
C ILE A 361 -77.86 -84.76 -40.93
N GLN A 362 -78.61 -84.12 -41.84
CA GLN A 362 -79.58 -83.08 -41.48
C GLN A 362 -80.89 -83.58 -40.83
N GLU A 363 -81.36 -84.80 -41.11
CA GLU A 363 -82.70 -85.21 -40.65
C GLU A 363 -82.73 -85.85 -39.27
N ARG A 364 -81.70 -86.64 -38.92
CA ARG A 364 -81.53 -87.16 -37.54
C ARG A 364 -81.23 -86.05 -36.52
N LEU A 365 -80.78 -84.89 -37.02
CA LEU A 365 -80.60 -83.67 -36.26
C LEU A 365 -81.93 -83.15 -35.66
N HIS A 366 -83.07 -83.31 -36.34
CA HIS A 366 -84.30 -82.58 -36.03
C HIS A 366 -85.13 -83.13 -34.85
N SER A 367 -85.08 -84.42 -34.56
CA SER A 367 -85.81 -85.01 -33.42
C SER A 367 -85.04 -84.84 -32.10
N LEU A 368 -83.72 -85.06 -32.13
CA LEU A 368 -82.80 -84.70 -31.04
C LEU A 368 -82.92 -83.20 -30.72
N MET A 369 -83.10 -82.35 -31.74
CA MET A 369 -83.30 -80.90 -31.60
C MET A 369 -84.45 -80.49 -30.67
N ARG A 370 -85.52 -81.29 -30.54
CA ARG A 370 -86.69 -80.91 -29.72
C ARG A 370 -86.50 -81.22 -28.24
N GLN A 371 -85.92 -82.38 -27.89
CA GLN A 371 -85.60 -82.71 -26.50
C GLN A 371 -84.38 -81.93 -26.01
N TYR A 372 -83.40 -81.71 -26.89
CA TYR A 372 -82.32 -80.75 -26.70
C TYR A 372 -82.86 -79.34 -26.43
N LYS A 373 -83.91 -78.87 -27.13
CA LYS A 373 -84.48 -77.52 -26.92
C LYS A 373 -85.08 -77.25 -25.54
N LEU A 374 -85.53 -78.27 -24.81
CA LEU A 374 -86.10 -78.08 -23.47
C LEU A 374 -85.00 -78.01 -22.42
N VAL A 375 -84.08 -78.98 -22.43
CA VAL A 375 -82.89 -79.01 -21.57
C VAL A 375 -82.00 -77.78 -21.86
N SER A 376 -81.82 -77.42 -23.13
CA SER A 376 -81.12 -76.20 -23.55
C SER A 376 -81.74 -74.96 -22.92
N LYS A 377 -83.05 -74.82 -22.75
CA LYS A 377 -83.62 -73.61 -22.13
C LYS A 377 -83.37 -73.49 -20.63
N GLU A 378 -83.27 -74.61 -19.91
CA GLU A 378 -82.94 -74.62 -18.49
C GLU A 378 -81.42 -74.51 -18.26
N GLU A 379 -80.63 -75.22 -19.06
CA GLU A 379 -79.18 -75.03 -19.15
C GLU A 379 -78.85 -73.60 -19.54
N ASP A 380 -79.56 -72.98 -20.49
CA ASP A 380 -79.37 -71.57 -20.89
C ASP A 380 -79.64 -70.64 -19.71
N LYS A 381 -80.68 -70.86 -18.91
CA LYS A 381 -80.96 -70.02 -17.73
C LYS A 381 -79.87 -70.14 -16.66
N VAL A 382 -79.40 -71.36 -16.38
CA VAL A 382 -78.31 -71.60 -15.41
C VAL A 382 -76.97 -71.10 -15.97
N PHE A 383 -76.73 -71.29 -17.25
CA PHE A 383 -75.57 -70.82 -17.99
C PHE A 383 -75.52 -69.29 -18.02
N LEU A 384 -76.64 -68.61 -18.27
CA LEU A 384 -76.73 -67.14 -18.20
C LEU A 384 -76.40 -66.61 -16.79
N GLN A 385 -76.83 -67.30 -15.72
CA GLN A 385 -76.46 -66.93 -14.36
C GLN A 385 -74.97 -67.19 -14.06
N LYS A 386 -74.45 -68.37 -14.45
CA LYS A 386 -73.02 -68.68 -14.32
C LYS A 386 -72.15 -67.76 -15.16
N GLN A 387 -72.60 -67.36 -16.35
CA GLN A 387 -71.91 -66.45 -17.24
C GLN A 387 -71.91 -65.04 -16.67
N LYS A 388 -73.01 -64.55 -16.07
CA LYS A 388 -72.99 -63.26 -15.35
C LYS A 388 -71.99 -63.25 -14.20
N ILE A 389 -71.97 -64.31 -13.38
CA ILE A 389 -71.00 -64.44 -12.27
C ILE A 389 -69.57 -64.57 -12.81
N TYR A 390 -69.36 -65.33 -13.88
CA TYR A 390 -68.06 -65.49 -14.54
C TYR A 390 -67.58 -64.17 -15.15
N ASP A 391 -68.44 -63.41 -15.82
CA ASP A 391 -68.11 -62.11 -16.42
C ASP A 391 -67.79 -61.07 -15.33
N GLU A 392 -68.52 -61.08 -14.21
CA GLU A 392 -68.21 -60.25 -13.03
C GLU A 392 -66.87 -60.65 -12.41
N ASN A 393 -66.59 -61.94 -12.27
CA ASN A 393 -65.31 -62.43 -11.77
C ASN A 393 -64.17 -62.09 -12.74
N GLN A 394 -64.36 -62.22 -14.06
CA GLN A 394 -63.39 -61.80 -15.08
C GLN A 394 -63.12 -60.30 -15.03
N LYS A 395 -64.16 -59.47 -14.81
CA LYS A 395 -63.99 -58.02 -14.58
C LYS A 395 -63.19 -57.74 -13.32
N GLN A 396 -63.43 -58.47 -12.23
CA GLN A 396 -62.67 -58.35 -10.99
C GLN A 396 -61.21 -58.79 -11.19
N ILE A 397 -60.95 -59.91 -11.85
CA ILE A 397 -59.60 -60.39 -12.19
C ILE A 397 -58.87 -59.38 -13.08
N ALA A 398 -59.54 -58.84 -14.11
CA ALA A 398 -58.95 -57.80 -14.96
C ALA A 398 -58.61 -56.53 -14.17
N LEU A 399 -59.47 -56.11 -13.24
CA LEU A 399 -59.20 -54.99 -12.35
C LEU A 399 -58.03 -55.27 -11.41
N ILE A 400 -57.95 -56.48 -10.84
CA ILE A 400 -56.83 -56.92 -9.98
C ILE A 400 -55.53 -56.90 -10.78
N ASN A 401 -55.49 -57.51 -11.96
CA ASN A 401 -54.32 -57.51 -12.85
C ASN A 401 -53.91 -56.08 -13.23
N GLN A 402 -54.88 -55.20 -13.51
CA GLN A 402 -54.60 -53.79 -13.78
C GLN A 402 -53.95 -53.11 -12.57
N LYS A 403 -54.45 -53.34 -11.35
CA LYS A 403 -53.87 -52.81 -10.12
C LYS A 403 -52.50 -53.41 -9.82
N GLU A 404 -52.28 -54.69 -10.06
CA GLU A 404 -50.98 -55.34 -9.91
C GLU A 404 -49.95 -54.77 -10.89
N ASN A 405 -50.33 -54.54 -12.15
CA ASN A 405 -49.47 -53.88 -13.13
C ASN A 405 -49.12 -52.44 -12.69
N PHE A 406 -50.08 -51.68 -12.16
CA PHE A 406 -49.79 -50.36 -11.60
C PHE A 406 -48.85 -50.42 -10.39
N LEU A 407 -48.99 -51.43 -9.52
CA LEU A 407 -48.10 -51.62 -8.38
C LEU A 407 -46.69 -52.03 -8.84
N ALA A 408 -46.57 -52.90 -9.85
CA ALA A 408 -45.29 -53.27 -10.44
C ALA A 408 -44.60 -52.05 -11.08
N GLN A 409 -45.35 -51.24 -11.82
CA GLN A 409 -44.84 -49.99 -12.40
C GLN A 409 -44.35 -49.05 -11.30
N ARG A 410 -45.14 -48.83 -10.23
CA ARG A 410 -44.71 -47.98 -9.11
C ARG A 410 -43.47 -48.51 -8.40
N LYS A 411 -43.32 -49.83 -8.25
CA LYS A 411 -42.09 -50.41 -7.66
C LYS A 411 -40.86 -50.13 -8.54
N LEU A 412 -41.02 -50.22 -9.85
CA LEU A 412 -39.95 -49.91 -10.80
C LEU A 412 -39.61 -48.41 -10.78
N ASP A 413 -40.63 -47.55 -10.76
CA ASP A 413 -40.45 -46.10 -10.65
C ASP A 413 -39.74 -45.72 -9.34
N ILE A 414 -40.13 -46.32 -8.21
CA ILE A 414 -39.45 -46.12 -6.92
C ILE A 414 -37.98 -46.53 -7.01
N LYS A 415 -37.68 -47.71 -7.57
CA LYS A 415 -36.31 -48.19 -7.74
C LYS A 415 -35.49 -47.26 -8.63
N ASN A 416 -36.06 -46.78 -9.74
CA ASN A 416 -35.39 -45.81 -10.61
C ASN A 416 -35.12 -44.48 -9.90
N MET A 417 -36.04 -44.04 -9.04
CA MET A 417 -35.84 -42.82 -8.25
C MET A 417 -34.77 -43.00 -7.17
N GLU A 418 -34.68 -44.18 -6.54
CA GLU A 418 -33.61 -44.53 -5.60
C GLU A 418 -32.24 -44.60 -6.28
N GLU A 419 -32.15 -45.25 -7.45
CA GLU A 419 -30.93 -45.29 -8.27
C GLU A 419 -30.54 -43.87 -8.75
N GLY A 420 -31.52 -43.06 -9.16
CA GLY A 420 -31.31 -41.65 -9.50
C GLY A 420 -30.80 -40.82 -8.33
N TYR A 421 -31.32 -41.07 -7.12
CA TYR A 421 -30.84 -40.43 -5.89
C TYR A 421 -29.40 -40.85 -5.57
N GLY A 422 -29.07 -42.14 -5.70
CA GLY A 422 -27.71 -42.65 -5.53
C GLY A 422 -26.72 -42.00 -6.51
N ALA A 423 -27.08 -41.94 -7.80
CA ALA A 423 -26.27 -41.29 -8.82
C ALA A 423 -26.07 -39.78 -8.54
N LEU A 424 -27.11 -39.10 -8.05
CA LEU A 424 -27.02 -37.68 -7.68
C LEU A 424 -26.12 -37.47 -6.45
N GLN A 425 -26.18 -38.37 -5.47
CA GLN A 425 -25.32 -38.35 -4.29
C GLN A 425 -23.85 -38.58 -4.67
N ASP A 426 -23.58 -39.53 -5.55
CA ASP A 426 -22.22 -39.80 -6.08
C ASP A 426 -21.70 -38.61 -6.88
N LEU A 427 -22.54 -38.00 -7.73
CA LEU A 427 -22.20 -36.79 -8.48
C LEU A 427 -21.86 -35.61 -7.55
N HIS A 428 -22.65 -35.41 -6.49
CA HIS A 428 -22.38 -34.38 -5.48
C HIS A 428 -21.06 -34.62 -4.77
N GLN A 429 -20.77 -35.88 -4.40
CA GLN A 429 -19.51 -36.25 -3.75
C GLN A 429 -18.31 -36.03 -4.69
N ALA A 430 -18.40 -36.46 -5.94
CA ALA A 430 -17.37 -36.22 -6.96
C ALA A 430 -17.13 -34.72 -7.17
N THR A 431 -18.21 -33.93 -7.22
CA THR A 431 -18.14 -32.47 -7.37
C THR A 431 -17.44 -31.80 -6.18
N LYS A 432 -17.74 -32.23 -4.94
CA LYS A 432 -17.02 -31.78 -3.73
C LYS A 432 -15.53 -32.11 -3.80
N GLU A 433 -15.17 -33.29 -4.28
CA GLU A 433 -13.77 -33.70 -4.41
C GLU A 433 -13.02 -32.87 -5.46
N VAL A 434 -13.66 -32.57 -6.59
CA VAL A 434 -13.13 -31.66 -7.60
C VAL A 434 -12.88 -30.28 -7.00
N TYR A 435 -13.85 -29.71 -6.27
CA TYR A 435 -13.66 -28.43 -5.61
C TYR A 435 -12.55 -28.46 -4.55
N ARG A 436 -12.45 -29.54 -3.76
CA ARG A 436 -11.33 -29.71 -2.81
C ARG A 436 -9.97 -29.73 -3.51
N LYS A 437 -9.85 -30.46 -4.64
CA LYS A 437 -8.63 -30.48 -5.45
C LYS A 437 -8.31 -29.09 -6.02
N GLN A 438 -9.33 -28.37 -6.50
CA GLN A 438 -9.15 -27.01 -7.03
C GLN A 438 -8.71 -26.03 -5.95
N ILE A 439 -9.34 -26.07 -4.76
CA ILE A 439 -8.92 -25.25 -3.60
C ILE A 439 -7.47 -25.56 -3.23
N LYS A 440 -7.09 -26.84 -3.19
CA LYS A 440 -5.71 -27.25 -2.89
C LYS A 440 -4.72 -26.69 -3.93
N LEU A 441 -5.00 -26.83 -5.22
CA LEU A 441 -4.17 -26.26 -6.28
C LEU A 441 -4.05 -24.72 -6.18
N MET A 442 -5.16 -24.04 -5.86
CA MET A 442 -5.16 -22.58 -5.68
C MET A 442 -4.34 -22.18 -4.44
N SER A 443 -4.40 -22.93 -3.35
CA SER A 443 -3.57 -22.68 -2.16
C SER A 443 -2.08 -22.90 -2.43
N GLU A 444 -1.71 -23.97 -3.15
CA GLU A 444 -0.32 -24.23 -3.56
C GLU A 444 0.19 -23.15 -4.53
N ASN A 445 -0.68 -22.65 -5.43
CA ASN A 445 -0.36 -21.52 -6.31
C ASN A 445 -0.11 -20.23 -5.50
N LEU A 446 -0.99 -19.92 -4.55
CA LEU A 446 -0.83 -18.77 -3.68
C LEU A 446 0.49 -18.83 -2.89
N GLU A 447 0.83 -20.00 -2.36
CA GLU A 447 2.09 -20.19 -1.63
C GLU A 447 3.32 -19.99 -2.52
N ARG A 448 3.29 -20.52 -3.76
CA ARG A 448 4.36 -20.26 -4.74
C ARG A 448 4.49 -18.78 -5.10
N GLU A 449 3.37 -18.07 -5.26
CA GLU A 449 3.38 -16.63 -5.52
C GLU A 449 3.88 -15.83 -4.31
N LEU A 450 3.52 -16.21 -3.09
CA LEU A 450 4.06 -15.61 -1.87
C LEU A 450 5.58 -15.79 -1.79
N GLN A 451 6.08 -16.99 -2.07
CA GLN A 451 7.52 -17.26 -2.12
C GLN A 451 8.23 -16.43 -3.21
N ARG A 452 7.65 -16.35 -4.41
CA ARG A 452 8.15 -15.50 -5.51
C ARG A 452 8.18 -14.04 -5.09
N ASN A 453 7.15 -13.54 -4.42
CA ASN A 453 7.08 -12.16 -3.94
C ASN A 453 8.20 -11.87 -2.92
N VAL A 454 8.47 -12.78 -1.99
CA VAL A 454 9.60 -12.62 -1.05
C VAL A 454 10.94 -12.55 -1.80
N VAL A 455 11.15 -13.41 -2.80
CA VAL A 455 12.36 -13.40 -3.63
C VAL A 455 12.47 -12.10 -4.45
N THR A 456 11.38 -11.62 -5.04
CA THR A 456 11.39 -10.35 -5.80
C THR A 456 11.64 -9.16 -4.89
N GLN A 457 11.02 -9.10 -3.70
CA GLN A 457 11.29 -8.06 -2.70
C GLN A 457 12.75 -8.06 -2.22
N TRP A 458 13.32 -9.25 -2.02
CA TRP A 458 14.74 -9.38 -1.68
C TRP A 458 15.63 -8.87 -2.82
N ARG A 459 15.34 -9.25 -4.07
CA ARG A 459 16.06 -8.73 -5.25
C ARG A 459 15.97 -7.21 -5.35
N ILE A 460 14.78 -6.63 -5.19
CA ILE A 460 14.57 -5.19 -5.17
C ILE A 460 15.41 -4.53 -4.08
N SER A 461 15.43 -5.10 -2.87
CA SER A 461 16.21 -4.59 -1.75
C SER A 461 17.72 -4.63 -2.02
N CYS A 462 18.22 -5.73 -2.62
CA CYS A 462 19.61 -5.86 -3.04
C CYS A 462 19.99 -4.83 -4.11
N VAL A 463 19.13 -4.62 -5.12
CA VAL A 463 19.33 -3.60 -6.16
C VAL A 463 19.32 -2.20 -5.56
N ARG A 464 18.38 -1.88 -4.66
CA ARG A 464 18.33 -0.60 -3.94
C ARG A 464 19.61 -0.34 -3.14
N LYS A 465 20.13 -1.34 -2.42
CA LYS A 465 21.42 -1.23 -1.71
C LYS A 465 22.59 -0.97 -2.67
N ARG A 466 22.64 -1.66 -3.82
CA ARG A 466 23.67 -1.44 -4.84
C ARG A 466 23.59 -0.04 -5.44
N HIS A 467 22.38 0.43 -5.75
CA HIS A 467 22.13 1.77 -6.26
C HIS A 467 22.53 2.85 -5.24
N ALA A 468 22.21 2.67 -3.95
CA ALA A 468 22.63 3.59 -2.89
C ALA A 468 24.17 3.70 -2.77
N ARG A 469 24.89 2.57 -2.87
CA ARG A 469 26.36 2.57 -2.90
C ARG A 469 26.92 3.29 -4.13
N TRP A 470 26.31 3.06 -5.29
CA TRP A 470 26.70 3.74 -6.53
C TRP A 470 26.47 5.26 -6.45
N LEU A 471 25.30 5.70 -5.96
CA LEU A 471 25.01 7.11 -5.70
C LEU A 471 26.01 7.74 -4.74
N PHE A 472 26.38 7.03 -3.66
CA PHE A 472 27.39 7.52 -2.72
C PHE A 472 28.75 7.69 -3.40
N LYS A 473 29.19 6.72 -4.21
CA LYS A 473 30.44 6.78 -4.96
C LYS A 473 30.43 7.95 -5.96
N ILE A 474 29.34 8.15 -6.69
CA ILE A 474 29.20 9.29 -7.61
C ILE A 474 29.22 10.62 -6.86
N LYS A 475 28.48 10.75 -5.76
CA LYS A 475 28.50 11.98 -4.96
C LYS A 475 29.90 12.29 -4.42
N ALA A 476 30.63 11.29 -3.96
CA ALA A 476 32.01 11.46 -3.50
C ALA A 476 32.94 11.89 -4.66
N ASN A 477 32.83 11.24 -5.82
CA ASN A 477 33.60 11.62 -7.01
C ASN A 477 33.25 13.03 -7.48
N MET A 478 31.98 13.40 -7.47
CA MET A 478 31.53 14.72 -7.89
C MET A 478 32.02 15.81 -6.95
N LYS A 479 32.01 15.57 -5.63
CA LYS A 479 32.67 16.47 -4.66
C LYS A 479 34.16 16.61 -4.94
N LYS A 480 34.86 15.50 -5.24
CA LYS A 480 36.29 15.55 -5.59
C LYS A 480 36.54 16.39 -6.85
N ILE A 481 35.72 16.24 -7.88
CA ILE A 481 35.81 17.02 -9.12
C ILE A 481 35.52 18.50 -8.84
N ILE A 482 34.47 18.81 -8.06
CA ILE A 482 34.15 20.19 -7.67
C ILE A 482 35.34 20.84 -6.96
N SER A 483 35.92 20.16 -5.95
CA SER A 483 37.10 20.70 -5.26
C SER A 483 38.32 20.86 -6.18
N GLN A 484 38.49 20.00 -7.19
CA GLN A 484 39.54 20.17 -8.19
C GLN A 484 39.28 21.37 -9.12
N ILE A 485 38.03 21.62 -9.47
CA ILE A 485 37.63 22.79 -10.26
C ILE A 485 37.85 24.06 -9.44
N GLU A 486 37.42 24.10 -8.18
CA GLU A 486 37.64 25.22 -7.27
C GLU A 486 39.13 25.54 -7.12
N LEU A 487 39.97 24.53 -6.88
CA LEU A 487 41.43 24.71 -6.82
C LEU A 487 42.03 25.21 -8.14
N ALA A 488 41.51 24.76 -9.29
CA ALA A 488 41.97 25.23 -10.60
C ALA A 488 41.53 26.68 -10.87
N GLU A 489 40.35 27.08 -10.41
CA GLU A 489 39.85 28.46 -10.48
C GLU A 489 40.65 29.40 -9.56
N GLU A 490 40.95 28.97 -8.33
CA GLU A 490 41.87 29.68 -7.43
C GLU A 490 43.26 29.85 -8.06
N ARG A 491 43.78 28.79 -8.70
CA ARG A 491 45.08 28.90 -9.40
C ARG A 491 45.00 29.85 -10.59
N ARG A 492 43.90 29.82 -11.36
CA ARG A 492 43.68 30.71 -12.50
C ARG A 492 43.59 32.17 -12.06
N THR A 493 42.89 32.46 -10.96
CA THR A 493 42.79 33.83 -10.42
C THR A 493 44.13 34.34 -9.93
N ALA A 494 44.90 33.52 -9.20
CA ALA A 494 46.26 33.87 -8.78
C ALA A 494 47.19 34.16 -9.97
N LEU A 495 47.12 33.35 -11.03
CA LEU A 495 47.89 33.58 -12.26
C LEU A 495 47.47 34.87 -12.97
N LEU A 496 46.17 35.19 -13.03
CA LEU A 496 45.68 36.44 -13.59
C LEU A 496 46.18 37.65 -12.79
N GLU A 497 46.22 37.58 -11.47
CA GLU A 497 46.80 38.62 -10.63
C GLU A 497 48.31 38.75 -10.83
N GLU A 498 49.03 37.63 -10.99
CA GLU A 498 50.45 37.65 -11.35
C GLU A 498 50.66 38.29 -12.73
N THR A 499 49.88 37.93 -13.75
CA THR A 499 49.95 38.55 -15.07
C THR A 499 49.69 40.05 -15.00
N LYS A 500 48.68 40.50 -14.26
CA LYS A 500 48.42 41.94 -14.06
C LYS A 500 49.58 42.66 -13.40
N ARG A 501 50.22 42.06 -12.39
CA ARG A 501 51.41 42.63 -11.74
C ARG A 501 52.58 42.72 -12.72
N ARG A 502 52.83 41.67 -13.51
CA ARG A 502 53.87 41.69 -14.55
C ARG A 502 53.60 42.72 -15.63
N GLU A 503 52.35 42.90 -16.03
CA GLU A 503 51.95 43.93 -16.99
C GLU A 503 52.21 45.33 -16.44
N GLN A 504 51.91 45.58 -15.17
CA GLN A 504 52.26 46.82 -14.48
C GLN A 504 53.79 47.05 -14.42
N GLU A 505 54.57 46.03 -14.08
CA GLU A 505 56.05 46.10 -14.10
C GLU A 505 56.56 46.44 -15.52
N ILE A 506 55.99 45.83 -16.56
CA ILE A 506 56.36 46.13 -17.95
C ILE A 506 56.01 47.58 -18.31
N ASP A 507 54.82 48.05 -17.94
CA ASP A 507 54.40 49.44 -18.20
C ASP A 507 55.30 50.45 -17.46
N GLU A 508 55.76 50.13 -16.25
CA GLU A 508 56.76 50.92 -15.53
C GLU A 508 58.10 50.96 -16.27
N PHE A 509 58.61 49.80 -16.72
CA PHE A 509 59.84 49.76 -17.51
C PHE A 509 59.72 50.52 -18.83
N VAL A 510 58.56 50.47 -19.50
CA VAL A 510 58.33 51.24 -20.73
C VAL A 510 58.42 52.75 -20.45
N LYS A 511 57.84 53.22 -19.33
CA LYS A 511 57.95 54.63 -18.93
C LYS A 511 59.39 55.03 -18.63
N GLU A 512 60.15 54.17 -17.95
CA GLU A 512 61.58 54.42 -17.68
C GLU A 512 62.39 54.49 -18.98
N ILE A 513 62.13 53.59 -19.94
CA ILE A 513 62.77 53.59 -21.26
C ILE A 513 62.46 54.88 -22.01
N ASP A 514 61.20 55.32 -22.01
CA ASP A 514 60.80 56.57 -22.66
C ASP A 514 61.46 57.79 -22.01
N GLN A 515 61.60 57.79 -20.68
CA GLN A 515 62.33 58.83 -19.95
C GLN A 515 63.81 58.83 -20.35
N LEU A 516 64.50 57.69 -20.29
CA LEU A 516 65.90 57.57 -20.70
C LEU A 516 66.11 57.97 -22.16
N LYS A 517 65.17 57.60 -23.05
CA LYS A 517 65.21 58.01 -24.45
C LYS A 517 65.10 59.53 -24.60
N SER A 518 64.26 60.18 -23.79
CA SER A 518 64.16 61.64 -23.77
C SER A 518 65.44 62.31 -23.26
N GLU A 519 66.06 61.75 -22.22
CA GLU A 519 67.33 62.22 -21.67
C GLU A 519 68.46 62.06 -22.69
N LEU A 520 68.55 60.92 -23.37
CA LEU A 520 69.54 60.65 -24.43
C LEU A 520 69.42 61.67 -25.57
N VAL A 521 68.20 62.02 -26.01
CA VAL A 521 67.97 63.03 -27.05
C VAL A 521 68.44 64.42 -26.60
N VAL A 522 68.30 64.76 -25.30
CA VAL A 522 68.81 66.02 -24.75
C VAL A 522 70.34 66.01 -24.73
N GLU A 523 70.95 64.91 -24.26
CA GLU A 523 72.40 64.76 -24.17
C GLU A 523 73.06 64.76 -25.56
N GLU A 524 72.46 64.10 -26.55
CA GLU A 524 72.90 64.13 -27.94
C GLU A 524 72.90 65.56 -28.50
N LYS A 525 71.84 66.33 -28.23
CA LYS A 525 71.79 67.75 -28.62
C LYS A 525 72.89 68.58 -27.96
N GLU A 526 73.22 68.31 -26.69
CA GLU A 526 74.33 68.98 -26.01
C GLU A 526 75.69 68.57 -26.56
N PHE A 527 75.87 67.29 -26.87
CA PHE A 527 77.08 66.76 -27.50
C PHE A 527 77.31 67.42 -28.86
N VAL A 528 76.29 67.47 -29.73
CA VAL A 528 76.36 68.15 -31.03
C VAL A 528 76.69 69.64 -30.87
N LYS A 529 76.18 70.31 -29.84
CA LYS A 529 76.57 71.71 -29.54
C LYS A 529 78.03 71.84 -29.12
N LYS A 530 78.57 70.90 -28.34
CA LYS A 530 80.00 70.88 -27.95
C LYS A 530 80.89 70.59 -29.16
N GLU A 531 80.55 69.61 -29.97
CA GLU A 531 81.27 69.25 -31.19
C GLU A 531 81.34 70.43 -32.17
N LYS A 532 80.21 71.12 -32.42
CA LYS A 532 80.19 72.33 -33.27
C LYS A 532 81.10 73.44 -32.76
N ARG A 533 81.19 73.64 -31.44
CA ARG A 533 82.12 74.62 -30.84
C ARG A 533 83.58 74.22 -31.06
N LEU A 534 83.91 72.95 -30.85
CA LEU A 534 85.26 72.43 -31.07
C LEU A 534 85.67 72.52 -32.54
N MET A 535 84.78 72.19 -33.49
CA MET A 535 85.04 72.39 -34.92
C MET A 535 85.28 73.86 -35.29
N GLN A 536 84.54 74.79 -34.66
CA GLN A 536 84.77 76.23 -34.84
C GLN A 536 86.13 76.67 -34.26
N GLU A 537 86.59 76.08 -33.16
CA GLU A 537 87.91 76.36 -32.61
C GLU A 537 89.02 75.78 -33.50
N LEU A 538 88.89 74.53 -33.93
CA LEU A 538 89.85 73.88 -34.84
C LEU A 538 90.01 74.65 -36.15
N SER A 539 88.90 75.06 -36.78
CA SER A 539 88.95 75.86 -38.01
C SER A 539 89.68 77.20 -37.83
N LYS A 540 89.58 77.85 -36.66
CA LYS A 540 90.38 79.05 -36.36
C LYS A 540 91.88 78.73 -36.30
N TYR A 541 92.26 77.62 -35.68
CA TYR A 541 93.66 77.20 -35.61
C TYR A 541 94.23 76.80 -36.97
N GLU A 542 93.45 76.11 -37.82
CA GLU A 542 93.84 75.78 -39.19
C GLU A 542 94.15 77.03 -40.02
N VAL A 543 93.29 78.05 -39.94
CA VAL A 543 93.51 79.33 -40.64
C VAL A 543 94.81 80.00 -40.17
N ILE A 544 95.08 80.02 -38.86
CA ILE A 544 96.32 80.58 -38.30
C ILE A 544 97.55 79.81 -38.79
N PHE A 545 97.48 78.47 -38.76
CA PHE A 545 98.59 77.60 -39.17
C PHE A 545 98.95 77.78 -40.65
N ILE A 546 97.94 77.83 -41.53
CA ILE A 546 98.13 78.08 -42.98
C ILE A 546 98.78 79.45 -43.22
N LEU A 547 98.36 80.47 -42.47
CA LEU A 547 98.86 81.84 -42.63
C LEU A 547 100.32 81.96 -42.17
N TYR A 548 100.68 81.28 -41.08
CA TYR A 548 102.07 81.20 -40.59
C TYR A 548 102.99 80.53 -41.62
N LEU A 549 102.62 79.35 -42.13
CA LEU A 549 103.42 78.60 -43.09
C LEU A 549 103.70 79.41 -44.37
N ARG A 550 102.70 80.15 -44.86
CA ARG A 550 102.78 81.00 -46.05
C ARG A 550 103.74 82.18 -45.89
N ILE A 551 103.88 82.74 -44.68
CA ILE A 551 104.82 83.85 -44.40
C ILE A 551 106.27 83.34 -44.36
N THR A 552 106.52 82.19 -43.71
CA THR A 552 107.86 81.60 -43.61
C THR A 552 108.46 81.19 -44.96
N LEU A 553 107.65 80.63 -45.86
CA LEU A 553 108.12 80.22 -47.19
C LEU A 553 108.56 81.43 -48.05
N LYS A 554 107.79 82.52 -48.01
CA LYS A 554 108.14 83.78 -48.71
C LYS A 554 109.44 84.42 -48.20
N TYR A 555 109.76 84.26 -46.91
CA TYR A 555 110.97 84.80 -46.32
C TYR A 555 112.22 84.04 -46.76
N TYR A 556 112.14 82.71 -46.88
CA TYR A 556 113.28 81.86 -47.21
C TYR A 556 113.74 82.01 -48.67
N GLU A 557 112.79 82.20 -49.60
CA GLU A 557 113.07 82.38 -51.03
C GLU A 557 113.81 83.69 -51.34
N ALA A 558 113.67 84.72 -50.50
CA ALA A 558 114.30 86.03 -50.69
C ALA A 558 115.79 86.06 -50.33
N GLN A 559 116.27 85.13 -49.49
CA GLN A 559 117.63 85.15 -48.93
C GLN A 559 118.68 84.45 -49.83
N THR A 560 118.28 83.48 -50.65
CA THR A 560 119.21 82.58 -51.36
C THR A 560 119.68 83.06 -52.74
N ASN A 561 119.01 84.04 -53.36
CA ASN A 561 119.29 84.45 -54.75
C ASN A 561 120.34 85.56 -54.90
N LYS A 562 120.92 86.09 -53.81
CA LYS A 562 121.78 87.30 -53.88
C LYS A 562 123.29 87.03 -53.83
N GLU A 563 123.74 85.82 -53.49
CA GLU A 563 125.16 85.54 -53.18
C GLU A 563 125.88 84.64 -54.20
N ARG A 564 125.21 84.12 -55.24
CA ARG A 564 125.79 83.08 -56.13
C ARG A 564 126.31 83.55 -57.49
N GLU A 565 126.18 84.82 -57.87
CA GLU A 565 126.60 85.28 -59.21
C GLU A 565 127.98 85.96 -59.28
N GLU A 566 128.62 86.32 -58.16
CA GLU A 566 129.83 87.18 -58.18
C GLU A 566 131.19 86.48 -58.04
N GLU A 567 131.29 85.22 -57.58
CA GLU A 567 132.59 84.58 -57.28
C GLU A 567 133.20 83.72 -58.41
N LEU A 568 132.54 83.61 -59.56
CA LEU A 568 132.88 82.58 -60.57
C LEU A 568 133.85 83.02 -61.68
N VAL A 569 134.35 84.26 -61.66
CA VAL A 569 135.09 84.84 -62.81
C VAL A 569 136.62 84.78 -62.66
N ASP A 570 137.20 84.80 -61.46
CA ASP A 570 138.59 85.25 -61.32
C ASP A 570 139.71 84.18 -61.14
N SER A 571 139.41 82.89 -60.97
CA SER A 571 140.45 81.92 -60.50
C SER A 571 140.83 80.77 -61.43
N LEU A 572 140.58 80.87 -62.75
CA LEU A 572 140.71 79.72 -63.66
C LEU A 572 142.14 79.24 -64.01
N PRO A 573 143.20 80.07 -64.16
CA PRO A 573 144.46 79.57 -64.74
C PRO A 573 145.48 78.96 -63.76
N GLN A 574 145.44 79.30 -62.47
CA GLN A 574 146.45 78.84 -61.49
C GLN A 574 146.19 77.41 -60.97
N LEU A 575 144.99 76.88 -61.19
CA LEU A 575 144.57 75.56 -60.71
C LEU A 575 145.22 74.39 -61.46
N GLN A 576 145.62 74.57 -62.73
CA GLN A 576 146.00 73.45 -63.60
C GLN A 576 147.38 72.84 -63.25
N ILE A 577 148.34 73.66 -62.81
CA ILE A 577 149.69 73.18 -62.44
C ILE A 577 149.68 72.58 -61.02
N ALA A 578 148.85 73.11 -60.12
CA ALA A 578 148.60 72.50 -58.82
C ALA A 578 147.82 71.17 -58.94
N GLU A 579 146.98 71.02 -59.97
CA GLU A 579 146.14 69.84 -60.18
C GLU A 579 146.94 68.55 -60.41
N GLU A 580 148.07 68.61 -61.11
CA GLU A 580 148.87 67.41 -61.42
C GLU A 580 149.65 66.89 -60.21
N ALA A 581 150.28 67.80 -59.45
CA ALA A 581 150.93 67.46 -58.18
C ALA A 581 149.90 67.06 -57.10
N TYR A 582 148.69 67.64 -57.13
CA TYR A 582 147.58 67.22 -56.28
C TYR A 582 147.03 65.86 -56.71
N LYS A 583 146.94 65.53 -58.01
CA LYS A 583 146.36 64.26 -58.50
C LYS A 583 147.07 63.03 -57.94
N GLU A 584 148.39 63.06 -57.79
CA GLU A 584 149.14 61.92 -57.24
C GLU A 584 148.99 61.80 -55.72
N LYS A 585 149.13 62.89 -54.95
CA LYS A 585 148.84 62.89 -53.50
C LYS A 585 147.35 62.62 -53.19
N ASN A 586 146.43 63.05 -54.05
CA ASN A 586 144.99 62.82 -53.92
C ASN A 586 144.62 61.36 -54.17
N ARG A 587 145.42 60.57 -54.92
CA ARG A 587 145.20 59.12 -55.00
C ARG A 587 145.48 58.44 -53.65
N SER A 588 146.58 58.82 -52.99
CA SER A 588 146.93 58.32 -51.65
C SER A 588 145.96 58.82 -50.57
N LEU A 589 145.50 60.07 -50.68
CA LEU A 589 144.54 60.67 -49.75
C LEU A 589 143.13 60.11 -49.96
N LYS A 590 142.74 59.76 -51.20
CA LYS A 590 141.46 59.11 -51.50
C LYS A 590 141.35 57.72 -50.88
N SER A 591 142.43 56.93 -50.83
CA SER A 591 142.38 55.63 -50.14
C SER A 591 142.27 55.80 -48.62
N LEU A 592 143.01 56.75 -48.03
CA LEU A 592 142.82 57.07 -46.61
C LEU A 592 141.43 57.66 -46.32
N HIS A 593 140.88 58.44 -47.25
CA HIS A 593 139.55 59.02 -47.10
C HIS A 593 138.44 57.96 -47.21
N SER A 594 138.60 56.92 -48.04
CA SER A 594 137.68 55.79 -48.03
C SER A 594 137.70 55.05 -46.70
N ASP A 595 138.88 54.84 -46.11
CA ASP A 595 139.02 54.17 -44.81
C ASP A 595 138.44 55.02 -43.65
N ILE A 596 138.69 56.33 -43.67
CA ILE A 596 138.12 57.27 -42.68
C ILE A 596 136.61 57.40 -42.86
N SER A 597 136.10 57.42 -44.09
CA SER A 597 134.65 57.47 -44.36
C SER A 597 133.95 56.20 -43.87
N ALA A 598 134.56 55.03 -44.08
CA ALA A 598 134.06 53.77 -43.53
C ALA A 598 134.03 53.78 -41.99
N LYS A 599 135.09 54.28 -41.33
CA LYS A 599 135.13 54.42 -39.87
C LYS A 599 134.12 55.44 -39.33
N LYS A 600 133.89 56.53 -40.07
CA LYS A 600 132.87 57.55 -39.73
C LYS A 600 131.45 57.04 -39.93
N GLN A 601 131.22 56.13 -40.88
CA GLN A 601 129.95 55.43 -41.00
C GLN A 601 129.71 54.46 -39.84
N GLU A 602 130.73 53.69 -39.41
CA GLU A 602 130.64 52.87 -38.20
C GLU A 602 130.34 53.71 -36.95
N GLU A 603 131.02 54.85 -36.79
CA GLU A 603 130.77 55.80 -35.69
C GLU A 603 129.33 56.36 -35.72
N ASN A 604 128.84 56.75 -36.89
CA ASN A 604 127.46 57.25 -37.06
C ASN A 604 126.42 56.17 -36.78
N LEU A 605 126.68 54.91 -37.17
CA LEU A 605 125.82 53.78 -36.84
C LEU A 605 125.81 53.54 -35.33
N LEU A 606 126.97 53.55 -34.68
CA LEU A 606 127.09 53.39 -33.24
C LEU A 606 126.39 54.53 -32.48
N SER A 607 126.58 55.78 -32.91
CA SER A 607 125.92 56.96 -32.33
C SER A 607 124.39 56.89 -32.47
N ASN A 608 123.89 56.43 -33.62
CA ASN A 608 122.47 56.17 -33.83
C ASN A 608 121.92 55.04 -32.92
N TYR A 609 122.68 53.97 -32.72
CA TYR A 609 122.30 52.91 -31.78
C TYR A 609 122.28 53.43 -30.34
N ILE A 610 123.29 54.19 -29.92
CA ILE A 610 123.33 54.83 -28.59
C ILE A 610 122.14 55.76 -28.41
N PHE A 611 121.81 56.60 -29.40
CA PHE A 611 120.64 57.48 -29.34
C PHE A 611 119.32 56.71 -29.21
N ARG A 612 119.15 55.62 -29.98
CA ARG A 612 117.96 54.75 -29.88
C ARG A 612 117.84 54.11 -28.51
N PHE A 613 118.91 53.53 -27.98
CA PHE A 613 118.92 52.96 -26.63
C PHE A 613 118.63 54.00 -25.55
N ARG A 614 119.20 55.21 -25.66
CA ARG A 614 118.94 56.30 -24.72
C ARG A 614 117.48 56.75 -24.75
N LYS A 615 116.89 56.86 -25.95
CA LYS A 615 115.46 57.15 -26.14
C LYS A 615 114.57 56.07 -25.56
N ASP A 616 114.93 54.80 -25.74
CA ASP A 616 114.16 53.68 -25.20
C ASP A 616 114.24 53.62 -23.67
N ILE A 617 115.43 53.84 -23.09
CA ILE A 617 115.62 53.94 -21.63
C ILE A 617 114.78 55.06 -21.02
N ILE A 618 114.76 56.25 -21.63
CA ILE A 618 113.92 57.37 -21.17
C ILE A 618 112.43 57.01 -21.26
N ARG A 619 112.01 56.37 -22.35
CA ARG A 619 110.63 55.91 -22.53
C ARG A 619 110.20 54.89 -21.47
N TYR A 620 111.08 53.97 -21.09
CA TYR A 620 110.82 53.00 -20.02
C TYR A 620 110.77 53.68 -18.64
N LEU A 621 111.63 54.67 -18.37
CA LEU A 621 111.62 55.43 -17.12
C LEU A 621 110.36 56.28 -16.96
N ASP A 622 109.95 57.00 -18.01
CA ASP A 622 108.74 57.85 -18.00
C ASP A 622 107.46 57.01 -17.84
N ASN A 623 107.39 55.85 -18.50
CA ASN A 623 106.29 54.90 -18.32
C ASN A 623 106.25 54.32 -16.89
N THR A 624 107.39 54.18 -16.22
CA THR A 624 107.44 53.68 -14.84
C THR A 624 106.88 54.73 -13.87
N GLU A 625 107.16 56.02 -14.11
CA GLU A 625 106.70 57.12 -13.26
C GLU A 625 105.22 57.44 -13.47
N SER A 626 104.70 57.31 -14.71
CA SER A 626 103.25 57.43 -14.98
C SER A 626 102.46 56.29 -14.33
N VAL A 627 102.93 55.05 -14.45
CA VAL A 627 102.30 53.88 -13.82
C VAL A 627 102.29 54.03 -12.30
N LYS A 628 103.35 54.54 -11.67
CA LYS A 628 103.35 54.82 -10.21
C LYS A 628 102.29 55.83 -9.79
N LYS A 629 102.09 56.90 -10.58
CA LYS A 629 101.06 57.94 -10.29
C LYS A 629 99.65 57.37 -10.43
N GLU A 630 99.40 56.57 -11.47
CA GLU A 630 98.12 55.88 -11.66
C GLU A 630 97.85 54.86 -10.54
N LEU A 631 98.85 54.08 -10.14
CA LEU A 631 98.74 53.11 -9.04
C LEU A 631 98.45 53.81 -7.71
N LYS A 632 99.04 55.00 -7.48
CA LYS A 632 98.75 55.82 -6.30
C LYS A 632 97.32 56.36 -6.32
N HIS A 633 96.86 56.87 -7.46
CA HIS A 633 95.49 57.36 -7.62
C HIS A 633 94.46 56.24 -7.42
N LEU A 634 94.67 55.07 -8.04
CA LEU A 634 93.81 53.90 -7.87
C LEU A 634 93.79 53.42 -6.41
N ARG A 635 94.93 53.43 -5.71
CA ARG A 635 95.01 53.11 -4.28
C ARG A 635 94.23 54.10 -3.41
N GLU A 636 94.26 55.39 -3.73
CA GLU A 636 93.49 56.42 -3.03
C GLU A 636 91.97 56.26 -3.27
N VAL A 637 91.56 55.97 -4.51
CA VAL A 637 90.15 55.71 -4.87
C VAL A 637 89.64 54.46 -4.16
N GLU A 638 90.39 53.35 -4.21
CA GLU A 638 90.01 52.12 -3.53
C GLU A 638 90.01 52.27 -2.00
N SER A 639 90.95 53.05 -1.45
CA SER A 639 90.93 53.38 -0.02
C SER A 639 89.69 54.20 0.37
N LYS A 640 89.25 55.13 -0.47
CA LYS A 640 88.03 55.91 -0.24
C LYS A 640 86.79 55.02 -0.30
N LYS A 641 86.66 54.17 -1.32
CA LYS A 641 85.58 53.17 -1.40
C LYS A 641 85.55 52.26 -0.18
N THR A 642 86.70 51.77 0.25
CA THR A 642 86.80 50.88 1.43
C THR A 642 86.31 51.59 2.69
N LYS A 643 86.63 52.88 2.85
CA LYS A 643 86.12 53.70 3.98
C LYS A 643 84.61 53.92 3.90
N GLU A 644 84.08 54.22 2.72
CA GLU A 644 82.63 54.37 2.51
C GLU A 644 81.87 53.06 2.78
N HIS A 645 82.40 51.92 2.30
CA HIS A 645 81.86 50.60 2.60
C HIS A 645 81.92 50.26 4.08
N PHE A 646 82.99 50.62 4.79
CA PHE A 646 83.08 50.42 6.24
C PHE A 646 82.00 51.21 6.99
N GLU A 647 81.75 52.47 6.61
CA GLU A 647 80.71 53.28 7.25
C GLU A 647 79.30 52.73 6.95
N PHE A 648 79.08 52.23 5.73
CA PHE A 648 77.84 51.54 5.38
C PHE A 648 77.64 50.26 6.23
N ILE A 649 78.67 49.42 6.34
CA ILE A 649 78.63 48.20 7.16
C ILE A 649 78.34 48.53 8.61
N LYS A 650 79.00 49.56 9.16
CA LYS A 650 78.77 50.01 10.54
C LYS A 650 77.33 50.50 10.77
N ASN A 651 76.75 51.24 9.82
CA ASN A 651 75.36 51.66 9.91
C ASN A 651 74.40 50.47 9.83
N LEU A 652 74.70 49.51 8.96
CA LEU A 652 73.90 48.31 8.77
C LEU A 652 73.97 47.38 10.00
N GLU A 653 75.13 47.26 10.63
CA GLU A 653 75.33 46.53 11.87
C GLU A 653 74.53 47.18 13.03
N ASN A 654 74.49 48.51 13.09
CA ASN A 654 73.64 49.23 14.04
C ASN A 654 72.14 49.01 13.77
N GLU A 655 71.70 49.02 12.50
CA GLU A 655 70.32 48.73 12.14
C GLU A 655 69.91 47.29 12.48
N ILE A 656 70.79 46.31 12.20
CA ILE A 656 70.61 44.92 12.60
C ILE A 656 70.46 44.83 14.12
N TYR A 657 71.34 45.48 14.88
CA TYR A 657 71.27 45.48 16.34
C TYR A 657 69.95 46.05 16.88
N VAL A 658 69.48 47.18 16.32
CA VAL A 658 68.19 47.77 16.70
C VAL A 658 67.02 46.85 16.33
N ASN A 659 67.07 46.20 15.18
CA ASN A 659 66.04 45.25 14.75
C ASN A 659 66.04 43.99 15.61
N ASP A 660 67.19 43.49 16.02
CA ASP A 660 67.32 42.36 16.95
C ASP A 660 66.76 42.70 18.34
N GLN A 661 66.96 43.94 18.82
CA GLN A 661 66.31 44.41 20.04
C GLN A 661 64.78 44.45 19.89
N LYS A 662 64.26 44.96 18.77
CA LYS A 662 62.81 44.94 18.47
C LYS A 662 62.27 43.51 18.38
N ALA A 663 62.97 42.61 17.73
CA ALA A 663 62.60 41.20 17.65
C ALA A 663 62.59 40.54 19.03
N THR A 664 63.57 40.85 19.88
CA THR A 664 63.63 40.37 21.26
C THR A 664 62.43 40.88 22.08
N LEU A 665 62.05 42.15 21.92
CA LEU A 665 60.85 42.72 22.56
C LEU A 665 59.56 42.01 22.08
N LEU A 666 59.43 41.76 20.76
CA LEU A 666 58.29 41.02 20.21
C LEU A 666 58.24 39.56 20.70
N ILE A 667 59.39 38.91 20.88
CA ILE A 667 59.46 37.55 21.45
C ILE A 667 59.00 37.58 22.92
N LEU A 668 59.43 38.57 23.70
CA LEU A 668 58.99 38.74 25.08
C LEU A 668 57.48 39.01 25.19
N GLU A 669 56.93 39.83 24.29
CA GLU A 669 55.50 40.12 24.24
C GLU A 669 54.69 38.89 23.80
N ASN A 670 55.16 38.14 22.81
CA ASN A 670 54.58 36.84 22.46
C ASN A 670 54.63 35.83 23.61
N LYS A 671 55.71 35.83 24.41
CA LYS A 671 55.80 34.99 25.61
C LYS A 671 54.75 35.38 26.64
N LYS A 672 54.56 36.68 26.91
CA LYS A 672 53.48 37.18 27.79
C LYS A 672 52.10 36.79 27.28
N LEU A 673 51.85 36.92 25.97
CA LEU A 673 50.58 36.51 25.36
C LEU A 673 50.34 35.00 25.48
N LYS A 674 51.37 34.17 25.31
CA LYS A 674 51.29 32.72 25.55
C LYS A 674 50.98 32.40 27.01
N GLU A 675 51.63 33.07 27.96
CA GLU A 675 51.35 32.91 29.39
C GLU A 675 49.91 33.32 29.74
N HIS A 676 49.40 34.41 29.15
CA HIS A 676 47.99 34.81 29.27
C HIS A 676 47.03 33.81 28.63
N LEU A 677 47.36 33.26 27.46
CA LEU A 677 46.58 32.19 26.83
C LEU A 677 46.55 30.93 27.68
N ASP A 678 47.67 30.54 28.30
CA ASP A 678 47.73 29.38 29.18
C ASP A 678 46.97 29.61 30.48
N TYR A 679 47.01 30.84 31.03
CA TYR A 679 46.14 31.25 32.13
C TYR A 679 44.65 31.15 31.76
N LEU A 680 44.25 31.69 30.60
CA LEU A 680 42.87 31.62 30.12
C LEU A 680 42.43 30.18 29.83
N LYS A 681 43.32 29.33 29.30
CA LYS A 681 43.06 27.90 29.12
C LYS A 681 42.84 27.20 30.46
N LYS A 682 43.67 27.47 31.48
CA LYS A 682 43.47 26.95 32.84
C LYS A 682 42.13 27.40 33.43
N GLN A 683 41.76 28.67 33.27
CA GLN A 683 40.44 29.17 33.70
C GLN A 683 39.30 28.47 32.97
N THR A 684 39.40 28.34 31.64
CA THR A 684 38.40 27.66 30.81
C THR A 684 38.27 26.18 31.18
N GLN A 685 39.38 25.52 31.50
CA GLN A 685 39.41 24.14 31.98
C GLN A 685 38.76 24.01 33.36
N MET A 686 39.05 24.92 34.29
CA MET A 686 38.35 24.98 35.58
C MET A 686 36.84 25.19 35.43
N TYR A 687 36.41 26.04 34.49
CA TYR A 687 34.98 26.23 34.20
C TYR A 687 34.36 24.97 33.57
N ARG A 688 35.08 24.26 32.72
CA ARG A 688 34.64 22.96 32.18
C ARG A 688 34.51 21.90 33.26
N GLU A 689 35.48 21.79 34.15
CA GLU A 689 35.43 20.86 35.29
C GLU A 689 34.29 21.21 36.24
N LYS A 690 34.08 22.50 36.56
CA LYS A 690 32.92 22.96 37.33
C LYS A 690 31.60 22.65 36.63
N GLN A 691 31.51 22.82 35.31
CA GLN A 691 30.33 22.47 34.54
C GLN A 691 30.08 20.96 34.59
N GLN A 692 31.13 20.15 34.48
CA GLN A 692 31.03 18.69 34.54
C GLN A 692 30.60 18.21 35.93
N ILE A 693 31.14 18.80 37.00
CA ILE A 693 30.68 18.58 38.38
C ILE A 693 29.21 18.99 38.53
N THR A 694 28.81 20.17 38.03
CA THR A 694 27.42 20.63 38.12
C THR A 694 26.45 19.70 37.35
N VAL A 695 26.87 19.19 36.19
CA VAL A 695 26.09 18.22 35.41
C VAL A 695 25.98 16.90 36.17
N GLN A 696 27.07 16.43 36.77
CA GLN A 696 27.10 15.21 37.58
C GLN A 696 26.24 15.36 38.84
N ASP A 697 26.36 16.46 39.59
CA ASP A 697 25.54 16.77 40.75
C ASP A 697 24.05 16.88 40.37
N SER A 698 23.72 17.45 39.21
CA SER A 698 22.35 17.49 38.70
C SER A 698 21.82 16.11 38.31
N GLY A 699 22.70 15.24 37.78
CA GLY A 699 22.42 13.85 37.48
C GLY A 699 22.16 13.04 38.75
N ASP A 700 23.00 13.21 39.77
CA ASP A 700 22.87 12.58 41.08
C ASP A 700 21.62 13.06 41.80
N LEU A 701 21.28 14.36 41.71
CA LEU A 701 20.02 14.89 42.23
C LEU A 701 18.81 14.30 41.51
N SER A 702 18.89 14.11 40.19
CA SER A 702 17.82 13.49 39.40
C SER A 702 17.64 12.02 39.76
N TRP A 703 18.73 11.29 40.01
CA TRP A 703 18.69 9.92 40.49
C TRP A 703 18.16 9.83 41.91
N GLN A 704 18.55 10.74 42.81
CA GLN A 704 17.96 10.86 44.14
C GLN A 704 16.46 11.14 44.06
N LEU A 705 16.02 11.97 43.11
CA LEU A 705 14.59 12.24 42.90
C LEU A 705 13.84 10.99 42.45
N ILE A 706 14.42 10.21 41.53
CA ILE A 706 13.85 8.94 41.06
C ILE A 706 13.80 7.92 42.21
N VAL A 707 14.86 7.81 43.02
CA VAL A 707 14.91 6.94 44.19
C VAL A 707 13.87 7.35 45.22
N GLN A 708 13.73 8.65 45.52
CA GLN A 708 12.69 9.14 46.42
C GLN A 708 11.29 8.88 45.85
N HIS A 709 11.08 9.08 44.55
CA HIS A 709 9.79 8.81 43.91
C HIS A 709 9.41 7.33 43.98
N LYS A 710 10.39 6.43 43.80
CA LYS A 710 10.23 4.99 44.04
C LYS A 710 9.91 4.70 45.50
N HIS A 711 10.62 5.34 46.43
CA HIS A 711 10.39 5.19 47.86
C HIS A 711 8.99 5.65 48.29
N TYR A 712 8.46 6.72 47.67
CA TYR A 712 7.08 7.16 47.85
C TYR A 712 6.07 6.20 47.22
N GLY A 713 6.38 5.61 46.06
CA GLY A 713 5.57 4.54 45.46
C GLY A 713 5.47 3.32 46.35
N ASP A 714 6.60 2.89 46.94
CA ASP A 714 6.65 1.78 47.90
C ASP A 714 5.89 2.14 49.19
N PHE A 715 5.99 3.37 49.68
CA PHE A 715 5.21 3.86 50.82
C PHE A 715 3.70 3.88 50.53
N LEU A 716 3.31 4.27 49.32
CA LEU A 716 1.91 4.25 48.89
C LEU A 716 1.37 2.82 48.80
N ALA A 717 2.18 1.89 48.31
CA ALA A 717 1.84 0.46 48.29
C ALA A 717 1.70 -0.10 49.71
N GLN A 718 2.61 0.25 50.62
CA GLN A 718 2.48 -0.08 52.05
C GLN A 718 1.20 0.52 52.64
N PHE A 719 0.91 1.79 52.37
CA PHE A 719 -0.33 2.44 52.81
C PHE A 719 -1.58 1.70 52.28
N GLN A 720 -1.56 1.27 51.03
CA GLN A 720 -2.66 0.49 50.44
C GLN A 720 -2.79 -0.89 51.08
N ILE A 721 -1.68 -1.53 51.46
CA ILE A 721 -1.69 -2.80 52.22
C ILE A 721 -2.29 -2.55 53.61
N THR A 722 -1.86 -1.52 54.32
CA THR A 722 -2.39 -1.18 55.65
C THR A 722 -3.87 -0.83 55.59
N ILE A 723 -4.32 -0.14 54.53
CA ILE A 723 -5.76 0.11 54.29
C ILE A 723 -6.50 -1.20 54.06
N LYS A 724 -5.96 -2.13 53.26
CA LYS A 724 -6.57 -3.46 53.08
C LYS A 724 -6.63 -4.26 54.37
N GLU A 725 -5.58 -4.22 55.19
CA GLU A 725 -5.57 -4.86 56.51
C GLU A 725 -6.60 -4.23 57.45
N LEU A 726 -6.72 -2.89 57.46
CA LEU A 726 -7.76 -2.19 58.22
C LEU A 726 -9.17 -2.52 57.74
N VAL A 727 -9.37 -2.67 56.42
CA VAL A 727 -10.65 -3.12 55.86
C VAL A 727 -10.96 -4.54 56.29
N ASN A 728 -9.97 -5.45 56.23
CA ASN A 728 -10.15 -6.84 56.67
C ASN A 728 -10.45 -6.93 58.18
N ILE A 729 -9.75 -6.15 59.01
CA ILE A 729 -10.04 -6.04 60.46
C ILE A 729 -11.45 -5.45 60.67
N GLY A 730 -11.83 -4.47 59.85
CA GLY A 730 -13.18 -3.91 59.82
C GLY A 730 -14.24 -4.95 59.46
N GLU A 731 -13.92 -5.88 58.58
CA GLU A 731 -14.79 -6.96 58.11
C GLU A 731 -14.91 -8.08 59.15
N ASP A 732 -13.80 -8.43 59.81
CA ASP A 732 -13.75 -9.36 60.95
C ASP A 732 -14.55 -8.82 62.13
N THR A 733 -14.39 -7.54 62.47
CA THR A 733 -15.20 -6.89 63.52
C THR A 733 -16.68 -6.81 63.15
N LEU A 734 -17.01 -6.63 61.87
CA LEU A 734 -18.39 -6.70 61.38
C LEU A 734 -18.98 -8.10 61.53
N GLN A 735 -18.18 -9.14 61.29
CA GLN A 735 -18.55 -10.53 61.47
C GLN A 735 -18.70 -10.91 62.96
N GLU A 736 -17.87 -10.37 63.84
CA GLU A 736 -18.03 -10.46 65.29
C GLU A 736 -19.31 -9.76 65.78
N ILE A 737 -19.61 -8.57 65.25
CA ILE A 737 -20.88 -7.88 65.54
C ILE A 737 -22.06 -8.73 65.05
N LYS A 738 -21.94 -9.38 63.89
CA LYS A 738 -22.99 -10.24 63.32
C LYS A 738 -23.23 -11.48 64.20
N THR A 739 -22.16 -12.13 64.66
CA THR A 739 -22.27 -13.25 65.61
C THR A 739 -22.77 -12.82 66.99
N LEU A 740 -22.48 -11.59 67.43
CA LEU A 740 -23.07 -11.01 68.64
C LEU A 740 -24.57 -10.75 68.46
N ILE A 741 -24.99 -10.24 67.30
CA ILE A 741 -26.40 -10.05 66.96
C ILE A 741 -27.11 -11.41 66.95
N GLU A 742 -26.53 -12.46 66.36
CA GLU A 742 -27.10 -13.81 66.40
C GLU A 742 -27.19 -14.37 67.83
N LYS A 743 -26.20 -14.12 68.68
CA LYS A 743 -26.26 -14.46 70.12
C LYS A 743 -27.33 -13.68 70.86
N LEU A 744 -27.56 -12.42 70.51
CA LEU A 744 -28.65 -11.61 71.07
C LEU A 744 -30.01 -12.12 70.59
N TYR A 745 -30.18 -12.46 69.31
CA TYR A 745 -31.39 -13.11 68.81
C TYR A 745 -31.66 -14.46 69.48
N TYR A 746 -30.61 -15.26 69.72
CA TYR A 746 -30.73 -16.53 70.46
C TYR A 746 -31.11 -16.29 71.93
N ARG A 747 -30.53 -15.26 72.57
CA ARG A 747 -30.88 -14.87 73.93
C ARG A 747 -32.32 -14.36 74.00
N ASP A 748 -32.75 -13.54 73.05
CA ASP A 748 -34.09 -12.98 73.02
C ASP A 748 -35.12 -14.06 72.72
N GLY A 749 -34.82 -15.03 71.84
CA GLY A 749 -35.64 -16.24 71.68
C GLY A 749 -35.69 -17.12 72.93
N ARG A 750 -34.61 -17.18 73.72
CA ARG A 750 -34.62 -17.83 75.05
C ARG A 750 -35.41 -17.04 76.09
N ILE A 751 -35.37 -15.71 76.06
CA ILE A 751 -36.16 -14.85 76.93
C ILE A 751 -37.64 -14.95 76.57
N GLU A 752 -38.00 -15.03 75.28
CA GLU A 752 -39.37 -15.32 74.85
C GLU A 752 -39.83 -16.71 75.28
N ALA A 753 -38.97 -17.74 75.18
CA ALA A 753 -39.29 -19.07 75.69
C ALA A 753 -39.48 -19.09 77.22
N ILE A 754 -38.67 -18.34 77.97
CA ILE A 754 -38.83 -18.18 79.43
C ILE A 754 -40.08 -17.35 79.75
N SER A 755 -40.40 -16.34 78.93
CA SER A 755 -41.59 -15.49 79.11
C SER A 755 -42.87 -16.27 78.81
N ALA A 756 -42.89 -17.12 77.78
CA ALA A 756 -43.97 -18.05 77.49
C ALA A 756 -44.12 -19.13 78.60
N TRP A 757 -43.01 -19.58 79.18
CA TRP A 757 -43.01 -20.50 80.32
C TRP A 757 -43.55 -19.86 81.61
N LEU A 758 -43.21 -18.59 81.86
CA LEU A 758 -43.73 -17.81 82.99
C LEU A 758 -45.20 -17.42 82.80
N LEU A 759 -45.65 -17.10 81.58
CA LEU A 759 -47.07 -16.89 81.28
C LEU A 759 -47.90 -18.17 81.49
N GLY A 760 -47.39 -19.34 81.08
CA GLY A 760 -48.01 -20.64 81.38
C GLY A 760 -47.90 -21.08 82.86
N GLY A 761 -47.05 -20.43 83.66
CA GLY A 761 -46.96 -20.57 85.11
C GLY A 761 -47.91 -19.62 85.85
N ILE A 762 -48.10 -18.40 85.34
CA ILE A 762 -49.04 -17.40 85.86
C ILE A 762 -50.49 -17.82 85.59
N GLU A 763 -50.80 -18.45 84.46
CA GLU A 763 -52.13 -19.06 84.21
C GLU A 763 -52.43 -20.25 85.14
N ARG A 764 -51.40 -20.95 85.64
CA ARG A 764 -51.56 -22.01 86.66
C ARG A 764 -51.67 -21.46 88.09
N LEU A 765 -51.11 -20.29 88.38
CA LEU A 765 -51.28 -19.58 89.65
C LEU A 765 -52.62 -18.84 89.74
N HIS A 766 -53.23 -18.45 88.61
CA HIS A 766 -54.57 -17.86 88.56
C HIS A 766 -55.70 -18.88 88.88
N LEU A 767 -55.43 -20.18 88.75
CA LEU A 767 -56.34 -21.28 89.10
C LEU A 767 -56.22 -21.74 90.57
N LEU A 768 -55.24 -21.23 91.33
CA LEU A 768 -54.97 -21.61 92.73
C LEU A 768 -55.20 -20.47 93.74
N MET A 769 -55.67 -19.29 93.29
CA MET A 769 -55.76 -18.07 94.13
C MET A 769 -57.16 -17.43 94.13
N LEU A 770 -58.21 -18.25 94.13
CA LEU A 770 -59.61 -17.83 94.26
C LEU A 770 -60.35 -18.43 95.48
N GLU A 771 -59.64 -18.97 96.46
CA GLU A 771 -60.20 -19.32 97.77
C GLU A 771 -59.33 -18.79 98.92
N GLU A 772 -59.91 -17.80 99.61
CA GLU A 772 -59.80 -17.51 101.05
C GLU A 772 -58.47 -16.95 101.59
N SER A 773 -58.34 -15.63 101.74
CA SER A 773 -58.84 -14.80 102.86
C SER A 773 -57.68 -14.37 103.81
N PRO A 774 -57.87 -13.44 104.76
CA PRO A 774 -57.80 -12.02 104.50
C PRO A 774 -56.92 -11.24 105.50
N SER A 775 -56.71 -9.95 105.21
CA SER A 775 -56.39 -8.89 106.18
C SER A 775 -55.00 -8.93 106.83
N GLU A 776 -54.09 -8.06 106.36
CA GLU A 776 -53.52 -7.00 107.21
C GLU A 776 -52.58 -6.03 106.45
N ILE A 777 -52.69 -4.75 106.82
CA ILE A 777 -51.66 -3.69 106.75
C ILE A 777 -51.56 -2.81 105.47
N LEU A 778 -52.27 -1.68 105.61
CA LEU A 778 -51.87 -0.29 105.30
C LEU A 778 -51.43 0.10 103.89
N HIS A 779 -52.44 0.59 103.16
CA HIS A 779 -52.31 1.54 102.06
C HIS A 779 -51.96 2.94 102.63
N ARG A 780 -50.74 3.46 102.39
CA ARG A 780 -50.45 4.89 102.61
C ARG A 780 -49.27 5.40 101.78
N LYS A 781 -49.55 6.48 101.04
CA LYS A 781 -48.64 7.38 100.29
C LYS A 781 -47.32 7.65 101.03
N TYR A 782 -46.16 7.45 100.38
CA TYR A 782 -44.86 8.04 100.74
C TYR A 782 -43.87 8.01 99.55
N LEU A 783 -43.15 9.13 99.39
CA LEU A 783 -41.82 9.38 98.81
C LEU A 783 -40.99 8.14 98.41
N GLU A 784 -40.52 8.04 97.17
CA GLU A 784 -39.25 8.62 96.64
C GLU A 784 -37.96 7.90 97.09
N GLN A 785 -37.11 7.64 96.06
CA GLN A 785 -35.64 7.65 96.07
C GLN A 785 -34.86 6.53 96.76
N LEU A 786 -34.03 5.86 95.95
CA LEU A 786 -32.66 5.32 96.18
C LEU A 786 -32.43 4.30 95.03
N GLU A 787 -31.47 4.38 94.11
CA GLU A 787 -30.24 5.14 93.99
C GLU A 787 -29.98 5.44 92.51
N ASN A 788 -29.62 6.67 92.11
CA ASN A 788 -28.27 7.24 92.24
C ASN A 788 -27.22 6.34 91.56
N ILE A 789 -26.66 6.72 90.41
CA ILE A 789 -25.27 7.24 90.25
C ILE A 789 -24.92 6.89 88.79
N LYS A 790 -24.27 7.68 87.92
CA LYS A 790 -23.62 8.99 87.93
C LYS A 790 -23.54 9.37 86.43
N LYS A 791 -23.94 10.58 86.05
CA LYS A 791 -23.05 11.77 85.91
C LYS A 791 -21.93 11.52 84.90
N ASN A 792 -22.02 12.10 83.70
CA ASN A 792 -21.81 13.53 83.38
C ASN A 792 -20.34 13.85 83.04
N LYS A 793 -20.21 14.85 82.15
CA LYS A 793 -19.20 15.92 82.07
C LYS A 793 -18.23 15.77 80.89
N LYS A 794 -17.85 16.84 80.18
CA LYS A 794 -18.33 18.22 79.94
C LYS A 794 -17.18 18.91 79.20
N LYS A 795 -17.53 19.79 78.24
CA LYS A 795 -16.95 21.14 77.98
C LYS A 795 -15.50 21.36 77.49
N VAL A 796 -15.42 22.48 76.75
CA VAL A 796 -14.36 23.50 76.51
C VAL A 796 -13.96 23.50 75.02
N HIS A 797 -14.08 24.51 74.14
CA HIS A 797 -14.19 25.99 74.06
C HIS A 797 -12.88 26.83 74.01
N PHE A 798 -12.82 27.67 72.94
CA PHE A 798 -11.94 28.82 72.61
C PHE A 798 -10.47 28.58 72.20
N PRO A 799 -9.76 29.55 71.56
CA PRO A 799 -10.11 30.56 70.52
C PRO A 799 -8.97 30.79 69.46
N SER A 800 -9.14 31.80 68.58
CA SER A 800 -8.10 32.69 67.96
C SER A 800 -7.04 32.07 67.03
N ALA A 801 -6.96 32.46 65.74
CA ALA A 801 -6.29 33.65 65.20
C ALA A 801 -4.75 33.58 65.20
N ILE A 802 -4.14 34.34 64.27
CA ILE A 802 -2.70 34.60 64.05
C ILE A 802 -2.10 33.62 63.00
N SER A 803 -1.87 33.98 61.73
CA SER A 803 -1.05 35.08 61.19
C SER A 803 0.39 35.16 61.75
N ALA A 804 1.28 34.31 61.23
CA ALA A 804 2.69 34.68 61.06
C ALA A 804 2.99 34.55 59.56
N LYS A 805 2.97 35.60 58.72
CA LYS A 805 3.89 36.75 58.68
C LYS A 805 4.75 36.93 59.92
N ARG A 806 6.01 36.56 59.79
CA ARG A 806 7.14 37.49 59.84
C ARG A 806 8.33 36.76 59.23
N ASN A 807 8.85 37.31 58.14
CA ASN A 807 9.93 38.29 58.24
C ASN A 807 11.04 37.74 59.12
N ALA A 808 12.11 37.29 58.49
CA ALA A 808 13.22 38.20 58.43
C ALA A 808 14.00 37.87 57.17
N ARG A 809 13.95 38.77 56.20
CA ARG A 809 14.71 40.02 56.22
C ARG A 809 16.18 39.72 56.01
N ARG A 810 16.66 40.58 55.12
CA ARG A 810 17.95 41.24 55.23
C ARG A 810 19.08 40.29 54.82
N ASN A 811 20.01 40.75 54.02
CA ASN A 811 20.31 42.12 53.70
C ASN A 811 21.32 42.02 52.57
N ASN A 812 21.19 42.94 51.63
CA ASN A 812 22.22 43.95 51.43
C ASN A 812 23.38 43.43 50.60
N HIS A 813 23.92 44.20 49.71
CA HIS A 813 23.68 45.57 49.31
C HIS A 813 24.24 45.57 47.86
N ARG A 814 23.71 46.37 46.93
CA ARG A 814 24.12 47.77 46.77
C ARG A 814 25.67 47.89 46.86
N GLN A 815 26.36 48.58 45.98
CA GLN A 815 25.93 49.67 45.15
C GLN A 815 27.15 50.13 44.38
N CYS A 816 26.83 50.83 43.30
CA CYS A 816 27.50 52.03 42.83
C CYS A 816 28.86 51.83 42.17
N LYS A 817 28.94 52.12 40.87
CA LYS A 817 28.99 53.50 40.29
C LYS A 817 30.28 54.20 40.71
N TYR A 818 31.05 54.63 39.73
CA TYR A 818 31.32 56.02 39.34
C TYR A 818 32.34 55.93 38.18
N THR A 819 31.95 56.21 36.92
CA THR A 819 31.89 57.51 36.20
C THR A 819 33.21 58.00 35.59
N TYR A 820 33.08 58.40 34.31
CA TYR A 820 33.79 59.50 33.61
C TYR A 820 35.28 59.29 33.33
N SER A 821 35.89 59.75 32.24
CA SER A 821 35.49 60.41 30.99
C SER A 821 36.78 60.70 30.22
N HIS A 822 36.70 60.78 28.88
CA HIS A 822 37.61 61.57 28.02
C HIS A 822 39.08 61.09 27.91
N ILE A 823 39.85 61.21 26.81
CA ILE A 823 39.75 61.89 25.51
C ILE A 823 40.99 61.47 24.66
N LEU A 824 40.88 61.64 23.33
CA LEU A 824 41.93 61.81 22.29
C LEU A 824 42.78 60.63 21.76
N GLN A 825 42.58 60.42 20.45
CA GLN A 825 43.56 60.33 19.35
C GLN A 825 44.95 59.72 19.61
N HIS A 826 45.21 58.60 18.94
CA HIS A 826 46.11 58.57 17.77
C HIS A 826 45.74 57.43 16.82
#